data_AF-A0A2E3RPZ0-F1
#
_entry.id   AF-A0A2E3RPZ0-F1
#
_cell.length_a   1.000
_cell.length_b   1.000
_cell.length_c   1.000
_cell.angle_alpha   90.00
_cell.angle_beta   90.00
_cell.angle_gamma   90.00
#
_symmetry.space_group_name_H-M   'P 1'
#
loop_
_entity.id
_entity.type
_entity.pdbx_description
1 polymer ?
#
loop_
_entity_poly.entity_id
_entity_poly.type
_entity_poly.pdbx_seq_one_letter_code
_entity_poly.pdbx_strand_id
1 'polypeptide(L)'
;MLTTLMMLSALFTSSAQRADGFRIGMEQARAQDVPLLVYVHGSDWNMLGQELLEKMWLASSTDRMLEDHHCILVDVDVLQEPTEEQARANQQRNKGWKKQGLRTYPAIIALSPDGTVLGTRQGFSLPRDPAMASAALLELIESIDRKQELEQIIAEAARTGETGVEVSAWHELLTLPIDRPEGALERLEQIDPEDASGVRTRMSLPGFHELIEEATKEAIDGRPEQARDRLLELLRNDAFDDQSRAWINVALGSVYRRWDGHHDECIDAFKTAWGLDPGGRAGTAGMRWYLHLAGKDKTTKGLERAIVANQVRGGAYAIPKLLVTSKGTALVLVQDRRGGDWGSPIDPVLYRSEDGGKTWSRPVMLPTDEESPRRHHVKSTAIVEDRETSTLFAFIAQSPLRNDEGRVLSEWDFYRNIQDTRRLGRGWSIIRSTDDGRTWSEPTWINDQLVVEPHWQEWSPVDVGIQLQEGPNAGRLVVPVRCYCPDSDPSELSLANQYNAVIYSDDGGETWIPGGRGRPHHGESVIVELPGGAIYSNERRSEGTGRLRSGSISRDGGVSFTEHMEHDDLPDQLCHAGITRGADGMIYLSNVPGPDRTGLALSRSRDQGATWEPVLELEPTTSAYSSLGLLPDGTLLCVYETGTGDRSREHVVSIRIPAGLLE
;
A
#
# COMPACT_ATOMS: atom_id res chain seq x y z
N MET A 1 58.95 37.63 -32.90
CA MET A 1 57.91 38.44 -33.58
C MET A 1 56.56 37.94 -33.10
N LEU A 2 55.91 38.71 -32.23
CA LEU A 2 54.49 38.60 -31.93
C LEU A 2 53.68 38.90 -33.20
N THR A 3 52.60 38.15 -33.46
CA THR A 3 51.23 38.73 -33.61
C THR A 3 50.14 37.64 -33.69
N THR A 4 49.28 37.68 -32.66
CA THR A 4 47.80 37.65 -32.74
C THR A 4 47.08 36.38 -33.21
N LEU A 5 46.71 35.59 -32.20
CA LEU A 5 45.56 34.69 -32.14
C LEU A 5 44.26 35.49 -32.41
N MET A 6 43.50 35.14 -33.45
CA MET A 6 42.15 35.66 -33.68
C MET A 6 41.15 34.54 -33.42
N MET A 7 40.40 34.68 -32.32
CA MET A 7 39.21 33.89 -32.01
C MET A 7 38.26 33.93 -33.21
N LEU A 8 37.96 32.77 -33.79
CA LEU A 8 36.70 32.54 -34.48
C LEU A 8 35.75 31.88 -33.48
N SER A 9 34.99 32.72 -32.79
CA SER A 9 33.73 32.34 -32.18
C SER A 9 32.80 31.83 -33.28
N ALA A 10 32.72 30.51 -33.43
CA ALA A 10 31.61 29.90 -34.14
C ALA A 10 30.33 30.31 -33.42
N LEU A 11 29.43 30.94 -34.17
CA LEU A 11 28.09 31.27 -33.74
C LEU A 11 27.38 29.97 -33.32
N PHE A 12 27.38 29.65 -32.03
CA PHE A 12 26.38 28.75 -31.46
C PHE A 12 25.03 29.47 -31.56
N THR A 13 24.34 29.28 -32.67
CA THR A 13 22.88 29.36 -32.65
C THR A 13 22.44 28.33 -31.63
N SER A 14 21.82 28.74 -30.52
CA SER A 14 21.24 27.80 -29.56
C SER A 14 20.20 26.97 -30.32
N SER A 15 20.57 25.76 -30.74
CA SER A 15 19.60 24.81 -31.25
C SER A 15 18.68 24.51 -30.08
N ALA A 16 17.39 24.84 -30.21
CA ALA A 16 16.42 24.48 -29.20
C ALA A 16 16.53 22.97 -28.95
N GLN A 17 16.82 22.58 -27.71
CA GLN A 17 16.91 21.16 -27.32
C GLN A 17 15.55 20.46 -27.30
N ARG A 18 14.49 21.17 -27.72
CA ARG A 18 13.14 20.66 -27.89
C ARG A 18 12.72 20.78 -29.33
N ALA A 19 12.20 19.70 -29.87
CA ALA A 19 11.69 19.67 -31.23
C ALA A 19 10.16 19.81 -31.27
N ASP A 20 9.66 20.55 -32.25
CA ASP A 20 8.22 20.65 -32.52
C ASP A 20 7.75 19.53 -33.45
N GLY A 21 7.81 18.30 -32.93
CA GLY A 21 7.34 17.10 -33.60
C GLY A 21 8.44 16.13 -34.04
N PHE A 22 8.07 14.84 -34.10
CA PHE A 22 9.00 13.72 -34.13
C PHE A 22 9.98 13.77 -35.31
N ARG A 23 9.48 14.07 -36.52
CA ARG A 23 10.34 14.19 -37.72
C ARG A 23 11.40 15.28 -37.56
N ILE A 24 11.02 16.44 -37.01
CA ILE A 24 11.94 17.57 -36.79
C ILE A 24 12.99 17.16 -35.76
N GLY A 25 12.57 16.50 -34.68
CA GLY A 25 13.49 15.98 -33.65
C GLY A 25 14.53 15.02 -34.25
N MET A 26 14.11 14.06 -35.07
CA MET A 26 15.03 13.13 -35.75
C MET A 26 15.99 13.85 -36.71
N GLU A 27 15.52 14.88 -37.43
CA GLU A 27 16.38 15.68 -38.32
C GLU A 27 17.43 16.47 -37.55
N GLN A 28 17.05 17.08 -36.43
CA GLN A 28 17.97 17.81 -35.57
C GLN A 28 18.96 16.86 -34.88
N ALA A 29 18.49 15.69 -34.42
CA ALA A 29 19.33 14.68 -33.76
C ALA A 29 20.41 14.16 -34.71
N ARG A 30 20.06 13.92 -35.98
CA ARG A 30 21.03 13.58 -37.04
C ARG A 30 21.98 14.70 -37.39
N ALA A 31 21.51 15.93 -37.41
CA ALA A 31 22.35 17.07 -37.76
C ALA A 31 23.40 17.38 -36.69
N GLN A 32 23.06 17.11 -35.42
CA GLN A 32 23.93 17.35 -34.26
C GLN A 32 24.69 16.09 -33.81
N ASP A 33 24.33 14.92 -34.36
CA ASP A 33 24.85 13.60 -33.97
C ASP A 33 24.62 13.29 -32.48
N VAL A 34 23.39 13.50 -32.02
CA VAL A 34 22.99 13.38 -30.61
C VAL A 34 21.73 12.52 -30.41
N PRO A 35 21.52 11.93 -29.21
CA PRO A 35 20.31 11.18 -28.91
C PRO A 35 19.02 12.02 -29.02
N LEU A 36 17.93 11.37 -29.46
CA LEU A 36 16.57 11.89 -29.40
C LEU A 36 15.79 11.18 -28.29
N LEU A 37 15.40 11.93 -27.27
CA LEU A 37 14.51 11.51 -26.20
C LEU A 37 13.06 11.74 -26.66
N VAL A 38 12.22 10.72 -26.57
CA VAL A 38 10.83 10.76 -27.00
C VAL A 38 9.91 10.51 -25.82
N TYR A 39 9.19 11.54 -25.38
CA TYR A 39 8.16 11.40 -24.34
C TYR A 39 6.81 11.04 -24.98
N VAL A 40 6.33 9.83 -24.73
CA VAL A 40 5.08 9.31 -25.29
C VAL A 40 3.99 9.36 -24.22
N HIS A 41 2.91 10.08 -24.51
CA HIS A 41 1.79 10.28 -23.59
C HIS A 41 0.45 10.29 -24.34
N GLY A 42 -0.65 10.52 -23.62
CA GLY A 42 -1.99 10.61 -24.20
C GLY A 42 -2.80 11.69 -23.50
N SER A 43 -2.87 12.87 -24.10
CA SER A 43 -3.39 14.09 -23.44
C SER A 43 -4.90 14.04 -23.15
N ASP A 44 -5.66 13.20 -23.86
CA ASP A 44 -7.11 13.08 -23.78
C ASP A 44 -7.62 11.88 -22.95
N TRP A 45 -6.76 10.94 -22.58
CA TRP A 45 -7.14 9.74 -21.80
C TRP A 45 -6.13 9.34 -20.70
N ASN A 46 -4.97 9.98 -20.62
CA ASN A 46 -3.93 9.66 -19.63
C ASN A 46 -3.55 10.90 -18.80
N MET A 47 -4.35 11.20 -17.76
CA MET A 47 -4.12 12.37 -16.89
C MET A 47 -2.73 12.41 -16.24
N LEU A 48 -2.17 11.24 -15.88
CA LEU A 48 -0.81 11.14 -15.33
C LEU A 48 0.24 11.62 -16.35
N GLY A 49 0.12 11.17 -17.60
CA GLY A 49 1.03 11.57 -18.67
C GLY A 49 0.96 13.07 -18.95
N GLN A 50 -0.24 13.65 -18.84
CA GLN A 50 -0.43 15.10 -18.96
C GLN A 50 0.21 15.85 -17.77
N GLU A 51 0.04 15.35 -16.55
CA GLU A 51 0.66 15.95 -15.36
C GLU A 51 2.20 15.92 -15.45
N LEU A 52 2.78 14.80 -15.86
CA LEU A 52 4.22 14.70 -16.09
C LEU A 52 4.69 15.57 -17.27
N LEU A 53 3.86 15.74 -18.31
CA LEU A 53 4.18 16.68 -19.39
C LEU A 53 4.31 18.11 -18.81
N GLU A 54 3.36 18.54 -18.00
CA GLU A 54 3.37 19.90 -17.46
C GLU A 54 4.52 20.11 -16.45
N LYS A 55 4.78 19.10 -15.60
CA LYS A 55 5.71 19.23 -14.47
C LYS A 55 7.14 18.80 -14.76
N MET A 56 7.37 17.90 -15.71
CA MET A 56 8.70 17.40 -16.08
C MET A 56 9.07 17.88 -17.47
N TRP A 57 8.19 17.66 -18.46
CA TRP A 57 8.50 18.08 -19.82
C TRP A 57 8.66 19.58 -19.88
N LEU A 58 7.69 20.42 -19.51
CA LEU A 58 7.81 21.89 -19.64
C LEU A 58 8.69 22.57 -18.57
N ALA A 59 9.35 21.82 -17.70
CA ALA A 59 10.16 22.38 -16.63
C ALA A 59 11.51 22.91 -17.12
N SER A 60 11.94 24.07 -16.58
CA SER A 60 13.24 24.68 -16.90
C SER A 60 14.43 23.85 -16.42
N SER A 61 14.24 22.98 -15.42
CA SER A 61 15.28 22.02 -15.00
C SER A 61 15.62 21.02 -16.10
N THR A 62 14.62 20.64 -16.90
CA THR A 62 14.79 19.72 -18.03
C THR A 62 15.56 20.40 -19.15
N ASP A 63 15.34 21.70 -19.41
CA ASP A 63 16.10 22.44 -20.43
C ASP A 63 17.60 22.42 -20.16
N ARG A 64 17.99 22.73 -18.91
CA ARG A 64 19.40 22.72 -18.50
C ARG A 64 20.02 21.32 -18.65
N MET A 65 19.30 20.28 -18.21
CA MET A 65 19.75 18.90 -18.36
C MET A 65 19.95 18.50 -19.83
N LEU A 66 19.04 18.89 -20.72
CA LEU A 66 19.20 18.60 -22.15
C LEU A 66 20.39 19.34 -22.77
N GLU A 67 20.68 20.55 -22.31
CA GLU A 67 21.86 21.33 -22.73
C GLU A 67 23.16 20.68 -22.24
N ASP A 68 23.22 20.32 -20.96
CA ASP A 68 24.41 19.74 -20.32
C ASP A 68 24.80 18.37 -20.92
N HIS A 69 23.80 17.59 -21.34
CA HIS A 69 23.97 16.25 -21.91
C HIS A 69 23.75 16.18 -23.43
N HIS A 70 23.70 17.33 -24.10
CA HIS A 70 23.56 17.42 -25.55
C HIS A 70 22.44 16.55 -26.14
N CYS A 71 21.25 16.51 -25.55
CA CYS A 71 20.14 15.66 -26.02
C CYS A 71 19.00 16.49 -26.60
N ILE A 72 18.31 15.94 -27.62
CA ILE A 72 17.09 16.55 -28.15
C ILE A 72 15.89 15.83 -27.57
N LEU A 73 14.88 16.58 -27.16
CA LEU A 73 13.66 16.05 -26.56
C LEU A 73 12.46 16.36 -27.48
N VAL A 74 11.66 15.35 -27.83
CA VAL A 74 10.38 15.48 -28.56
C VAL A 74 9.24 14.72 -27.88
N ASP A 75 8.00 15.22 -27.88
CA ASP A 75 6.85 14.47 -27.37
C ASP A 75 6.01 13.91 -28.51
N VAL A 76 5.36 12.79 -28.22
CA VAL A 76 4.43 12.10 -29.10
C VAL A 76 3.14 11.88 -28.31
N ASP A 77 2.12 12.65 -28.68
CA ASP A 77 0.79 12.55 -28.09
C ASP A 77 -0.06 11.51 -28.84
N VAL A 78 -0.52 10.48 -28.14
CA VAL A 78 -1.35 9.41 -28.70
C VAL A 78 -2.79 9.66 -28.30
N LEU A 79 -3.58 10.23 -29.22
CA LEU A 79 -4.99 10.58 -28.98
C LEU A 79 -5.92 9.37 -29.14
N GLN A 80 -7.00 9.31 -28.33
CA GLN A 80 -8.08 8.31 -28.45
C GLN A 80 -9.38 8.91 -28.98
N GLU A 81 -9.75 10.12 -28.57
CA GLU A 81 -11.01 10.79 -28.94
C GLU A 81 -10.79 12.22 -29.46
N PRO A 82 -9.92 12.45 -30.48
CA PRO A 82 -9.65 13.79 -30.98
C PRO A 82 -10.75 14.34 -31.90
N THR A 83 -10.91 15.67 -31.91
CA THR A 83 -11.59 16.35 -33.02
C THR A 83 -10.82 16.19 -34.34
N GLU A 84 -11.48 16.36 -35.48
CA GLU A 84 -10.81 16.24 -36.79
C GLU A 84 -9.61 17.19 -36.97
N GLU A 85 -9.68 18.38 -36.38
CA GLU A 85 -8.61 19.37 -36.42
C GLU A 85 -7.41 18.91 -35.57
N GLN A 86 -7.67 18.45 -34.34
CA GLN A 86 -6.66 17.89 -33.45
C GLN A 86 -5.99 16.66 -34.06
N ALA A 87 -6.77 15.75 -34.67
CA ALA A 87 -6.25 14.56 -35.33
C ALA A 87 -5.30 14.92 -36.49
N ARG A 88 -5.67 15.90 -37.33
CA ARG A 88 -4.83 16.37 -38.45
C ARG A 88 -3.54 17.02 -37.97
N ALA A 89 -3.62 17.91 -36.98
CA ALA A 89 -2.45 18.57 -36.40
C ALA A 89 -1.51 17.55 -35.74
N ASN A 90 -2.05 16.62 -34.95
CA ASN A 90 -1.28 15.59 -34.26
C ASN A 90 -0.62 14.60 -35.24
N GLN A 91 -1.32 14.20 -36.31
CA GLN A 91 -0.74 13.35 -37.34
C GLN A 91 0.46 14.00 -38.03
N GLN A 92 0.40 15.31 -38.26
CA GLN A 92 1.51 16.06 -38.86
C GLN A 92 2.72 16.15 -37.91
N ARG A 93 2.47 16.39 -36.62
CA ARG A 93 3.50 16.48 -35.56
C ARG A 93 4.18 15.12 -35.30
N ASN A 94 3.40 14.04 -35.27
CA ASN A 94 3.87 12.67 -35.04
C ASN A 94 4.33 11.96 -36.33
N LYS A 95 4.43 12.66 -37.46
CA LYS A 95 4.78 12.06 -38.75
C LYS A 95 6.12 11.32 -38.66
N GLY A 96 6.11 10.04 -39.01
CA GLY A 96 7.30 9.17 -38.99
C GLY A 96 7.51 8.41 -37.68
N TRP A 97 6.75 8.71 -36.63
CA TRP A 97 6.78 7.94 -35.39
C TRP A 97 6.32 6.49 -35.60
N LYS A 98 7.01 5.55 -34.96
CA LYS A 98 6.65 4.13 -34.88
C LYS A 98 6.64 3.72 -33.40
N LYS A 99 5.72 2.82 -33.02
CA LYS A 99 5.62 2.29 -31.65
C LYS A 99 6.76 1.29 -31.34
N GLN A 100 8.00 1.74 -31.41
CA GLN A 100 9.19 0.94 -31.12
C GLN A 100 9.58 1.06 -29.65
N GLY A 101 9.82 -0.06 -28.97
CA GLY A 101 10.15 -0.09 -27.54
C GLY A 101 8.99 0.25 -26.59
N LEU A 102 7.83 0.68 -27.10
CA LEU A 102 6.67 1.09 -26.31
C LEU A 102 5.82 -0.09 -25.85
N ARG A 103 5.63 -0.23 -24.54
CA ARG A 103 4.81 -1.28 -23.89
C ARG A 103 3.65 -0.69 -23.08
N THR A 104 3.83 0.47 -22.48
CA THR A 104 2.82 1.17 -21.66
C THR A 104 2.98 2.68 -21.77
N TYR A 105 1.97 3.42 -21.30
CA TYR A 105 1.97 4.88 -21.24
C TYR A 105 1.90 5.36 -19.77
N PRO A 106 2.48 6.52 -19.43
CA PRO A 106 3.44 7.28 -20.25
C PRO A 106 4.79 6.54 -20.38
N ALA A 107 5.60 6.96 -21.33
CA ALA A 107 6.94 6.40 -21.56
C ALA A 107 7.94 7.46 -22.02
N ILE A 108 9.21 7.26 -21.72
CA ILE A 108 10.35 7.95 -22.33
C ILE A 108 11.14 6.92 -23.11
N ILE A 109 11.42 7.20 -24.38
CA ILE A 109 12.18 6.33 -25.27
C ILE A 109 13.35 7.13 -25.82
N ALA A 110 14.58 6.68 -25.57
CA ALA A 110 15.77 7.27 -26.17
C ALA A 110 16.09 6.57 -27.48
N LEU A 111 16.33 7.35 -28.53
CA LEU A 111 16.70 6.90 -29.85
C LEU A 111 18.08 7.46 -30.23
N SER A 112 18.88 6.67 -30.93
CA SER A 112 20.08 7.16 -31.62
C SER A 112 19.71 8.00 -32.85
N PRO A 113 20.65 8.77 -33.41
CA PRO A 113 20.43 9.57 -34.63
C PRO A 113 19.87 8.78 -35.82
N ASP A 114 20.20 7.50 -35.94
CA ASP A 114 19.67 6.61 -36.99
C ASP A 114 18.23 6.11 -36.71
N GLY A 115 17.77 6.20 -35.46
CA GLY A 115 16.43 5.81 -35.00
C GLY A 115 16.38 4.47 -34.25
N THR A 116 17.52 3.88 -33.91
CA THR A 116 17.61 2.67 -33.08
C THR A 116 17.28 3.00 -31.62
N VAL A 117 16.63 2.08 -30.90
CA VAL A 117 16.33 2.29 -29.47
C VAL A 117 17.60 2.13 -28.65
N LEU A 118 17.90 3.15 -27.84
CA LEU A 118 19.03 3.15 -26.91
C LEU A 118 18.61 2.72 -25.50
N GLY A 119 17.40 3.08 -25.09
CA GLY A 119 16.85 2.71 -23.79
C GLY A 119 15.43 3.26 -23.59
N THR A 120 14.73 2.73 -22.58
CA THR A 120 13.36 3.16 -22.27
C THR A 120 13.13 3.34 -20.77
N ARG A 121 12.21 4.23 -20.40
CA ARG A 121 11.60 4.32 -19.07
C ARG A 121 10.08 4.31 -19.23
N GLN A 122 9.41 3.32 -18.65
CA GLN A 122 7.96 3.16 -18.78
C GLN A 122 7.41 2.26 -17.68
N GLY A 123 6.16 2.49 -17.28
CA GLY A 123 5.55 1.75 -16.17
C GLY A 123 6.27 2.04 -14.86
N PHE A 124 6.79 1.02 -14.17
CA PHE A 124 7.45 1.23 -12.87
C PHE A 124 8.77 2.01 -12.97
N SER A 125 9.51 1.88 -14.08
CA SER A 125 10.76 2.62 -14.26
C SER A 125 10.54 4.09 -14.63
N LEU A 126 9.29 4.51 -14.85
CA LEU A 126 8.92 5.92 -14.97
C LEU A 126 7.96 6.25 -13.81
N PRO A 127 8.50 6.66 -12.66
CA PRO A 127 7.71 6.94 -11.46
C PRO A 127 6.59 7.95 -11.73
N ARG A 128 5.50 7.85 -10.96
CA ARG A 128 4.37 8.78 -11.05
C ARG A 128 4.68 10.15 -10.45
N ASP A 129 5.59 10.18 -9.48
CA ASP A 129 6.06 11.42 -8.88
C ASP A 129 6.95 12.20 -9.88
N PRO A 130 6.67 13.49 -10.16
CA PRO A 130 7.42 14.27 -11.14
C PRO A 130 8.91 14.44 -10.85
N ALA A 131 9.30 14.53 -9.57
CA ALA A 131 10.71 14.67 -9.21
C ALA A 131 11.45 13.34 -9.45
N MET A 132 10.85 12.22 -9.07
CA MET A 132 11.39 10.89 -9.36
C MET A 132 11.39 10.56 -10.87
N ALA A 133 10.38 11.00 -11.62
CA ALA A 133 10.34 10.87 -13.08
C ALA A 133 11.47 11.66 -13.75
N SER A 134 11.74 12.88 -13.26
CA SER A 134 12.87 13.70 -13.72
C SER A 134 14.21 13.02 -13.42
N ALA A 135 14.35 12.42 -12.23
CA ALA A 135 15.55 11.64 -11.88
C ALA A 135 15.73 10.40 -12.77
N ALA A 136 14.65 9.69 -13.10
CA ALA A 136 14.69 8.54 -14.00
C ALA A 136 15.05 8.93 -15.45
N LEU A 137 14.64 10.14 -15.89
CA LEU A 137 15.06 10.72 -17.16
C LEU A 137 16.56 11.05 -17.15
N LEU A 138 17.05 11.72 -16.10
CA LEU A 138 18.47 12.03 -15.96
C LEU A 138 19.32 10.76 -15.97
N GLU A 139 18.95 9.75 -15.18
CA GLU A 139 19.65 8.45 -15.14
C GLU A 139 19.71 7.79 -16.54
N LEU A 140 18.62 7.86 -17.31
CA LEU A 140 18.59 7.33 -18.67
C LEU A 140 19.59 8.08 -19.57
N ILE A 141 19.65 9.42 -19.48
CA ILE A 141 20.56 10.26 -20.25
C ILE A 141 22.02 9.96 -19.87
N GLU A 142 22.35 9.98 -18.59
CA GLU A 142 23.69 9.68 -18.08
C GLU A 142 24.15 8.28 -18.50
N SER A 143 23.24 7.30 -18.52
CA SER A 143 23.54 5.95 -19.00
C SER A 143 23.84 5.90 -20.49
N ILE A 144 23.20 6.75 -21.30
CA ILE A 144 23.45 6.84 -22.74
C ILE A 144 24.82 7.47 -23.02
N ASP A 145 25.13 8.57 -22.34
CA ASP A 145 26.45 9.21 -22.45
C ASP A 145 27.55 8.22 -22.08
N ARG A 146 27.36 7.54 -20.94
CA ARG A 146 28.32 6.55 -20.47
C ARG A 146 28.47 5.38 -21.42
N LYS A 147 27.38 4.94 -22.07
CA LYS A 147 27.44 3.92 -23.12
C LYS A 147 28.33 4.36 -24.28
N GLN A 148 28.14 5.58 -24.79
CA GLN A 148 28.93 6.08 -25.91
C GLN A 148 30.42 6.16 -25.57
N GLU A 149 30.76 6.62 -24.37
CA GLU A 149 32.14 6.62 -23.88
C GLU A 149 32.73 5.20 -23.81
N LEU A 150 31.98 4.25 -23.24
CA LEU A 150 32.43 2.86 -23.12
C LEU A 150 32.59 2.19 -24.48
N GLU A 151 31.71 2.45 -25.44
CA GLU A 151 31.83 1.94 -26.81
C GLU A 151 33.11 2.45 -27.50
N GLN A 152 33.50 3.71 -27.27
CA GLN A 152 34.78 4.24 -27.76
C GLN A 152 35.98 3.57 -27.09
N ILE A 153 35.92 3.36 -25.78
CA ILE A 153 36.97 2.67 -25.02
C ILE A 153 37.13 1.23 -25.51
N ILE A 154 36.01 0.52 -25.70
CA ILE A 154 35.98 -0.85 -26.22
C ILE A 154 36.61 -0.92 -27.61
N ALA A 155 36.21 -0.02 -28.52
CA ALA A 155 36.72 0.01 -29.88
C ALA A 155 38.24 0.28 -29.93
N GLU A 156 38.73 1.21 -29.12
CA GLU A 156 40.16 1.52 -29.02
C GLU A 156 40.95 0.38 -28.39
N ALA A 157 40.47 -0.19 -27.28
CA ALA A 157 41.12 -1.31 -26.59
C ALA A 157 41.20 -2.56 -27.50
N ALA A 158 40.14 -2.84 -28.27
CA ALA A 158 40.13 -3.91 -29.26
C ALA A 158 41.16 -3.66 -30.39
N ARG A 159 41.34 -2.40 -30.79
CA ARG A 159 42.31 -1.99 -31.82
C ARG A 159 43.75 -2.07 -31.33
N THR A 160 44.01 -1.73 -30.07
CA THR A 160 45.36 -1.72 -29.46
C THR A 160 45.75 -3.06 -28.84
N GLY A 161 44.80 -3.99 -28.67
CA GLY A 161 45.02 -5.30 -28.06
C GLY A 161 45.04 -5.26 -26.52
N GLU A 162 44.46 -4.23 -25.91
CA GLU A 162 44.39 -4.06 -24.46
C GLU A 162 43.21 -4.82 -23.86
N THR A 163 43.28 -6.16 -23.88
CA THR A 163 42.16 -7.04 -23.50
C THR A 163 41.57 -6.74 -22.11
N GLY A 164 42.40 -6.41 -21.10
CA GLY A 164 41.89 -6.08 -19.76
C GLY A 164 41.04 -4.82 -19.71
N VAL A 165 41.37 -3.82 -20.54
CA VAL A 165 40.59 -2.58 -20.66
C VAL A 165 39.28 -2.86 -21.40
N GLU A 166 39.34 -3.65 -22.48
CA GLU A 166 38.18 -4.07 -23.26
C GLU A 166 37.16 -4.81 -22.37
N VAL A 167 37.63 -5.80 -21.59
CA VAL A 167 36.79 -6.57 -20.65
C VAL A 167 36.16 -5.68 -19.60
N SER A 168 36.93 -4.79 -18.97
CA SER A 168 36.42 -3.88 -17.93
C SER A 168 35.33 -2.95 -18.46
N ALA A 169 35.52 -2.42 -19.68
CA ALA A 169 34.56 -1.54 -20.32
C ALA A 169 33.28 -2.28 -20.72
N TRP A 170 33.38 -3.52 -21.23
CA TRP A 170 32.22 -4.37 -21.49
C TRP A 170 31.45 -4.70 -20.20
N HIS A 171 32.17 -5.01 -19.11
CA HIS A 171 31.54 -5.31 -17.82
C HIS A 171 30.70 -4.15 -17.32
N GLU A 172 31.23 -2.92 -17.40
CA GLU A 172 30.50 -1.72 -17.03
C GLU A 172 29.31 -1.48 -17.95
N LEU A 173 29.51 -1.56 -19.28
CA LEU A 173 28.48 -1.29 -20.29
C LEU A 173 27.25 -2.18 -20.10
N LEU A 174 27.46 -3.46 -19.80
CA LEU A 174 26.37 -4.41 -19.62
C LEU A 174 25.59 -4.21 -18.31
N THR A 175 26.14 -3.47 -17.35
CA THR A 175 25.44 -3.12 -16.10
C THR A 175 24.60 -1.86 -16.20
N LEU A 176 24.73 -1.08 -17.28
CA LEU A 176 23.93 0.12 -17.48
C LEU A 176 22.45 -0.24 -17.72
N PRO A 177 21.49 0.55 -17.19
CA PRO A 177 20.05 0.30 -17.29
C PRO A 177 19.46 0.70 -18.66
N ILE A 178 20.06 0.17 -19.74
CA ILE A 178 19.78 0.49 -21.15
C ILE A 178 19.79 -0.78 -22.00
N ASP A 179 19.46 -0.65 -23.30
CA ASP A 179 19.45 -1.81 -24.20
C ASP A 179 20.88 -2.30 -24.47
N ARG A 180 21.06 -3.62 -24.28
CA ARG A 180 22.34 -4.31 -24.43
C ARG A 180 22.80 -4.27 -25.89
N PRO A 181 24.09 -4.02 -26.16
CA PRO A 181 24.64 -4.12 -27.52
C PRO A 181 24.57 -5.55 -28.06
N GLU A 182 24.29 -5.67 -29.36
CA GLU A 182 24.29 -6.96 -30.06
C GLU A 182 25.72 -7.54 -30.10
N GLY A 183 25.86 -8.86 -29.90
CA GLY A 183 27.15 -9.55 -29.91
C GLY A 183 28.04 -9.32 -28.68
N ALA A 184 27.61 -8.54 -27.68
CA ALA A 184 28.42 -8.25 -26.48
C ALA A 184 28.84 -9.52 -25.71
N LEU A 185 27.91 -10.46 -25.51
CA LEU A 185 28.19 -11.71 -24.80
C LEU A 185 29.13 -12.63 -25.59
N GLU A 186 28.96 -12.70 -26.92
CA GLU A 186 29.80 -13.48 -27.83
C GLU A 186 31.23 -12.94 -27.84
N ARG A 187 31.38 -11.62 -27.75
CA ARG A 187 32.69 -10.98 -27.63
C ARG A 187 33.34 -11.30 -26.29
N LEU A 188 32.62 -11.14 -25.18
CA LEU A 188 33.12 -11.46 -23.84
C LEU A 188 33.53 -12.94 -23.72
N GLU A 189 32.82 -13.86 -24.36
CA GLU A 189 33.22 -15.28 -24.38
C GLU A 189 34.60 -15.50 -25.02
N GLN A 190 34.98 -14.68 -26.01
CA GLN A 190 36.28 -14.78 -26.68
C GLN A 190 37.43 -14.16 -25.86
N ILE A 191 37.15 -13.08 -25.12
CA ILE A 191 38.18 -12.25 -24.47
C ILE A 191 38.25 -12.41 -22.95
N ASP A 192 37.20 -12.94 -22.33
CA ASP A 192 37.06 -13.22 -20.90
C ASP A 192 36.39 -14.60 -20.69
N PRO A 193 37.05 -15.71 -21.10
CA PRO A 193 36.46 -17.04 -21.02
C PRO A 193 36.22 -17.51 -19.57
N GLU A 194 37.03 -17.01 -18.62
CA GLU A 194 36.94 -17.36 -17.20
C GLU A 194 35.77 -16.66 -16.50
N ASP A 195 35.31 -15.49 -17.01
CA ASP A 195 34.22 -14.69 -16.44
C ASP A 195 34.37 -14.48 -14.93
N ALA A 196 35.58 -14.12 -14.47
CA ALA A 196 35.89 -14.03 -13.04
C ALA A 196 35.02 -13.02 -12.28
N SER A 197 34.46 -12.02 -12.98
CA SER A 197 33.51 -11.06 -12.39
C SER A 197 32.06 -11.56 -12.38
N GLY A 198 31.76 -12.64 -13.13
CA GLY A 198 30.44 -13.20 -13.33
C GLY A 198 29.51 -12.33 -14.19
N VAL A 199 30.00 -11.26 -14.83
CA VAL A 199 29.13 -10.35 -15.61
C VAL A 199 28.54 -11.08 -16.82
N ARG A 200 29.34 -11.87 -17.55
CA ARG A 200 28.83 -12.61 -18.72
C ARG A 200 27.75 -13.59 -18.27
N THR A 201 27.97 -14.30 -17.17
CA THR A 201 27.00 -15.19 -16.55
C THR A 201 25.72 -14.46 -16.17
N ARG A 202 25.80 -13.35 -15.40
CA ARG A 202 24.63 -12.55 -15.01
C ARG A 202 23.81 -12.10 -16.21
N MET A 203 24.49 -11.65 -17.26
CA MET A 203 23.87 -11.08 -18.45
C MET A 203 23.37 -12.15 -19.42
N SER A 204 23.84 -13.40 -19.30
CA SER A 204 23.29 -14.54 -20.03
C SER A 204 21.92 -14.99 -19.51
N LEU A 205 21.53 -14.58 -18.30
CA LEU A 205 20.21 -14.88 -17.77
C LEU A 205 19.13 -14.23 -18.67
N PRO A 206 18.16 -15.01 -19.19
CA PRO A 206 17.07 -14.46 -19.99
C PRO A 206 16.30 -13.40 -19.20
N GLY A 207 15.62 -12.51 -19.93
CA GLY A 207 14.69 -11.59 -19.30
C GLY A 207 13.65 -12.36 -18.49
N PHE A 208 13.25 -11.82 -17.34
CA PHE A 208 12.40 -12.56 -16.37
C PHE A 208 11.12 -13.17 -16.97
N HIS A 209 10.50 -12.51 -17.97
CA HIS A 209 9.34 -13.09 -18.68
C HIS A 209 9.71 -14.37 -19.42
N GLU A 210 10.80 -14.36 -20.16
CA GLU A 210 11.28 -15.50 -20.95
C GLU A 210 11.72 -16.65 -20.03
N LEU A 211 12.46 -16.33 -18.95
CA LEU A 211 12.87 -17.32 -17.95
C LEU A 211 11.66 -18.06 -17.35
N ILE A 212 10.63 -17.31 -16.93
CA ILE A 212 9.42 -17.89 -16.34
C ILE A 212 8.60 -18.64 -17.41
N GLU A 213 8.44 -18.08 -18.60
CA GLU A 213 7.65 -18.67 -19.69
C GLU A 213 8.25 -20.00 -20.15
N GLU A 214 9.56 -20.06 -20.36
CA GLU A 214 10.27 -21.26 -20.77
C GLU A 214 10.17 -22.36 -19.70
N ALA A 215 10.49 -22.04 -18.45
CA ALA A 215 10.38 -22.99 -17.34
C ALA A 215 8.94 -23.50 -17.16
N THR A 216 7.97 -22.59 -17.28
CA THR A 216 6.54 -22.92 -17.23
C THR A 216 6.14 -23.85 -18.36
N LYS A 217 6.61 -23.58 -19.58
CA LYS A 217 6.33 -24.39 -20.76
C LYS A 217 6.91 -25.80 -20.63
N GLU A 218 8.16 -25.91 -20.17
CA GLU A 218 8.80 -27.21 -19.92
C GLU A 218 7.99 -28.05 -18.93
N ALA A 219 7.50 -27.44 -17.84
CA ALA A 219 6.63 -28.11 -16.89
C ALA A 219 5.29 -28.57 -17.51
N ILE A 220 4.64 -27.70 -18.30
CA ILE A 220 3.38 -28.01 -19.01
C ILE A 220 3.57 -29.16 -20.03
N ASP A 221 4.70 -29.17 -20.73
CA ASP A 221 5.03 -30.20 -21.71
C ASP A 221 5.49 -31.52 -21.07
N GLY A 222 5.36 -31.68 -19.75
CA GLY A 222 5.69 -32.90 -19.01
C GLY A 222 7.19 -33.12 -18.77
N ARG A 223 7.99 -32.04 -18.71
CA ARG A 223 9.42 -32.07 -18.37
C ARG A 223 9.78 -31.21 -17.14
N PRO A 224 9.04 -31.30 -16.02
CA PRO A 224 9.28 -30.44 -14.87
C PRO A 224 10.62 -30.73 -14.15
N GLU A 225 11.11 -31.98 -14.16
CA GLU A 225 12.44 -32.33 -13.62
C GLU A 225 13.56 -31.58 -14.34
N GLN A 226 13.49 -31.53 -15.67
CA GLN A 226 14.50 -30.86 -16.51
C GLN A 226 14.53 -29.35 -16.24
N ALA A 227 13.35 -28.73 -16.14
CA ALA A 227 13.22 -27.32 -15.82
C ALA A 227 13.78 -27.01 -14.42
N ARG A 228 13.42 -27.82 -13.42
CA ARG A 228 13.92 -27.70 -12.05
C ARG A 228 15.45 -27.79 -12.00
N ASP A 229 16.02 -28.84 -12.59
CA ASP A 229 17.46 -29.10 -12.49
C ASP A 229 18.28 -27.98 -13.15
N ARG A 230 17.81 -27.48 -14.29
CA ARG A 230 18.38 -26.29 -14.95
C ARG A 230 18.34 -25.05 -14.06
N LEU A 231 17.19 -24.75 -13.45
CA LEU A 231 17.05 -23.58 -12.57
C LEU A 231 17.87 -23.71 -11.27
N LEU A 232 17.95 -24.92 -10.70
CA LEU A 232 18.80 -25.19 -9.54
C LEU A 232 20.30 -25.08 -9.87
N GLU A 233 20.71 -25.46 -11.09
CA GLU A 233 22.07 -25.23 -11.56
C GLU A 233 22.40 -23.74 -11.66
N LEU A 234 21.47 -22.91 -12.15
CA LEU A 234 21.62 -21.46 -12.12
C LEU A 234 21.80 -20.94 -10.68
N LEU A 235 21.01 -21.41 -9.71
CA LEU A 235 21.11 -20.98 -8.31
C LEU A 235 22.44 -21.36 -7.61
N ARG A 236 23.19 -22.32 -8.15
CA ARG A 236 24.52 -22.68 -7.64
C ARG A 236 25.61 -21.74 -8.12
N ASN A 237 25.31 -20.86 -9.08
CA ASN A 237 26.28 -19.92 -9.60
C ASN A 237 26.29 -18.64 -8.75
N ASP A 238 27.40 -18.39 -8.07
CA ASP A 238 27.59 -17.24 -7.17
C ASP A 238 27.67 -15.90 -7.92
N ALA A 239 27.71 -15.91 -9.26
CA ALA A 239 27.65 -14.70 -10.06
C ALA A 239 26.29 -13.99 -9.97
N PHE A 240 25.18 -14.70 -9.72
CA PHE A 240 23.84 -14.11 -9.67
C PHE A 240 23.59 -13.36 -8.36
N ASP A 241 23.15 -12.11 -8.48
CA ASP A 241 22.73 -11.27 -7.35
C ASP A 241 21.35 -11.68 -6.80
N ASP A 242 20.96 -11.09 -5.67
CA ASP A 242 19.70 -11.43 -4.98
C ASP A 242 18.48 -11.23 -5.89
N GLN A 243 18.47 -10.20 -6.74
CA GLN A 243 17.38 -9.96 -7.68
C GLN A 243 17.27 -11.06 -8.74
N SER A 244 18.40 -11.48 -9.31
CA SER A 244 18.47 -12.57 -10.29
C SER A 244 18.04 -13.90 -9.64
N ARG A 245 18.54 -14.18 -8.43
CA ARG A 245 18.18 -15.36 -7.64
C ARG A 245 16.70 -15.35 -7.27
N ALA A 246 16.12 -14.19 -6.97
CA ALA A 246 14.69 -14.05 -6.71
C ALA A 246 13.86 -14.41 -7.95
N TRP A 247 14.24 -13.93 -9.15
CA TRP A 247 13.56 -14.32 -10.39
C TRP A 247 13.69 -15.80 -10.73
N ILE A 248 14.86 -16.40 -10.51
CA ILE A 248 15.05 -17.85 -10.68
C ILE A 248 14.13 -18.62 -9.73
N ASN A 249 13.96 -18.15 -8.49
CA ASN A 249 13.02 -18.73 -7.53
C ASN A 249 11.55 -18.54 -7.93
N VAL A 250 11.17 -17.41 -8.53
CA VAL A 250 9.83 -17.22 -9.11
C VAL A 250 9.59 -18.23 -10.26
N ALA A 251 10.59 -18.48 -11.10
CA ALA A 251 10.52 -19.47 -12.17
C ALA A 251 10.38 -20.90 -11.60
N LEU A 252 11.17 -21.25 -10.58
CA LEU A 252 11.06 -22.53 -9.85
C LEU A 252 9.66 -22.70 -9.25
N GLY A 253 9.13 -21.68 -8.57
CA GLY A 253 7.77 -21.70 -8.05
C GLY A 253 6.74 -21.94 -9.15
N SER A 254 6.92 -21.37 -10.34
CA SER A 254 6.04 -21.62 -11.49
C SER A 254 6.11 -23.06 -12.01
N VAL A 255 7.30 -23.70 -12.00
CA VAL A 255 7.49 -25.11 -12.34
C VAL A 255 6.76 -25.99 -11.33
N TYR A 256 7.08 -25.85 -10.04
CA TYR A 256 6.50 -26.67 -8.97
C TYR A 256 4.97 -26.56 -8.91
N ARG A 257 4.41 -25.38 -9.21
CA ARG A 257 2.95 -25.19 -9.28
C ARG A 257 2.25 -26.08 -10.30
N ARG A 258 2.98 -26.59 -11.30
CA ARG A 258 2.48 -27.44 -12.39
C ARG A 258 2.98 -28.87 -12.27
N TRP A 259 3.64 -29.19 -11.16
CA TRP A 259 4.19 -30.50 -10.88
C TRP A 259 3.47 -31.10 -9.68
N ASP A 260 2.57 -32.04 -9.97
CA ASP A 260 1.80 -32.72 -8.92
C ASP A 260 2.71 -33.28 -7.83
N GLY A 261 2.34 -33.04 -6.57
CA GLY A 261 3.09 -33.50 -5.39
C GLY A 261 4.20 -32.57 -4.89
N HIS A 262 4.43 -31.40 -5.50
CA HIS A 262 5.52 -30.48 -5.14
C HIS A 262 4.99 -29.14 -4.57
N HIS A 263 3.97 -29.19 -3.72
CA HIS A 263 3.31 -27.98 -3.22
C HIS A 263 4.20 -27.20 -2.23
N ASP A 264 4.87 -27.90 -1.33
CA ASP A 264 5.76 -27.28 -0.33
C ASP A 264 6.94 -26.59 -1.02
N GLU A 265 7.55 -27.24 -2.00
CA GLU A 265 8.64 -26.66 -2.80
C GLU A 265 8.17 -25.44 -3.60
N CYS A 266 6.90 -25.44 -4.04
CA CYS A 266 6.29 -24.29 -4.69
C CYS A 266 6.20 -23.08 -3.75
N ILE A 267 5.68 -23.29 -2.54
CA ILE A 267 5.58 -22.26 -1.49
C ILE A 267 6.98 -21.74 -1.12
N ASP A 268 7.92 -22.65 -0.85
CA ASP A 268 9.28 -22.30 -0.43
C ASP A 268 10.02 -21.51 -1.49
N ALA A 269 9.86 -21.86 -2.78
CA ALA A 269 10.46 -21.10 -3.87
C ALA A 269 9.92 -19.65 -3.90
N PHE A 270 8.59 -19.46 -3.78
CA PHE A 270 8.00 -18.12 -3.77
C PHE A 270 8.33 -17.32 -2.51
N LYS A 271 8.41 -17.97 -1.34
CA LYS A 271 8.85 -17.36 -0.08
C LYS A 271 10.32 -16.93 -0.16
N THR A 272 11.17 -17.76 -0.75
CA THR A 272 12.58 -17.46 -0.97
C THR A 272 12.75 -16.28 -1.91
N ALA A 273 11.97 -16.22 -2.99
CA ALA A 273 11.96 -15.05 -3.88
C ALA A 273 11.56 -13.77 -3.14
N TRP A 274 10.56 -13.84 -2.26
CA TRP A 274 10.17 -12.70 -1.42
C TRP A 274 11.28 -12.26 -0.47
N GLY A 275 11.93 -13.20 0.23
CA GLY A 275 13.02 -12.88 1.15
C GLY A 275 14.26 -12.28 0.48
N LEU A 276 14.55 -12.66 -0.76
CA LEU A 276 15.69 -12.14 -1.54
C LEU A 276 15.45 -10.73 -2.10
N ASP A 277 14.20 -10.37 -2.40
CA ASP A 277 13.85 -9.08 -3.05
C ASP A 277 12.57 -8.43 -2.48
N PRO A 278 12.49 -8.17 -1.16
CA PRO A 278 11.22 -7.90 -0.44
C PRO A 278 10.45 -6.66 -0.93
N GLY A 279 11.13 -5.67 -1.50
CA GLY A 279 10.52 -4.48 -2.09
C GLY A 279 10.57 -4.42 -3.63
N GLY A 280 11.28 -5.34 -4.28
CA GLY A 280 11.41 -5.37 -5.73
C GLY A 280 10.38 -6.27 -6.41
N ARG A 281 10.48 -6.32 -7.74
CA ARG A 281 9.48 -6.97 -8.59
C ARG A 281 9.42 -8.48 -8.38
N ALA A 282 10.59 -9.11 -8.19
CA ALA A 282 10.66 -10.55 -8.05
C ALA A 282 10.09 -10.97 -6.69
N GLY A 283 10.45 -10.27 -5.62
CA GLY A 283 9.93 -10.58 -4.30
C GLY A 283 8.48 -10.17 -4.09
N THR A 284 7.99 -9.10 -4.73
CA THR A 284 6.54 -8.80 -4.76
C THR A 284 5.75 -9.90 -5.46
N ALA A 285 6.27 -10.44 -6.58
CA ALA A 285 5.66 -11.57 -7.27
C ALA A 285 5.71 -12.84 -6.40
N GLY A 286 6.85 -13.09 -5.75
CA GLY A 286 7.04 -14.14 -4.76
C GLY A 286 6.04 -14.05 -3.63
N MET A 287 5.94 -12.90 -2.96
CA MET A 287 4.99 -12.62 -1.88
C MET A 287 3.55 -12.91 -2.31
N ARG A 288 3.11 -12.41 -3.47
CA ARG A 288 1.74 -12.65 -3.95
C ARG A 288 1.44 -14.13 -4.14
N TRP A 289 2.37 -14.87 -4.74
CA TRP A 289 2.18 -16.31 -4.93
C TRP A 289 2.33 -17.09 -3.64
N TYR A 290 3.27 -16.73 -2.78
CA TYR A 290 3.43 -17.28 -1.44
C TYR A 290 2.14 -17.12 -0.63
N LEU A 291 1.60 -15.90 -0.53
CA LEU A 291 0.35 -15.64 0.20
C LEU A 291 -0.82 -16.43 -0.40
N HIS A 292 -0.95 -16.42 -1.73
CA HIS A 292 -2.00 -17.17 -2.44
C HIS A 292 -1.88 -18.69 -2.28
N LEU A 293 -0.67 -19.23 -2.15
CA LEU A 293 -0.42 -20.68 -2.07
C LEU A 293 -0.37 -21.18 -0.63
N ALA A 294 0.29 -20.47 0.27
CA ALA A 294 0.24 -20.71 1.71
C ALA A 294 -1.21 -20.58 2.25
N GLY A 295 -2.00 -19.66 1.68
CA GLY A 295 -3.45 -19.56 1.92
C GLY A 295 -4.27 -20.69 1.26
N LYS A 296 -3.73 -21.38 0.25
CA LYS A 296 -4.37 -22.54 -0.40
C LYS A 296 -4.12 -23.86 0.31
N ASP A 297 -3.00 -24.06 1.00
CA ASP A 297 -2.81 -25.27 1.80
C ASP A 297 -3.55 -25.20 3.15
N LYS A 298 -3.75 -23.98 3.67
CA LYS A 298 -4.76 -23.70 4.69
C LYS A 298 -6.02 -23.08 4.07
N THR A 299 -6.62 -23.78 3.08
CA THR A 299 -7.91 -23.38 2.51
C THR A 299 -8.92 -23.01 3.61
N THR A 300 -9.88 -22.16 3.27
CA THR A 300 -11.10 -21.83 4.02
C THR A 300 -11.92 -23.04 4.55
N LYS A 301 -11.47 -24.26 4.29
CA LYS A 301 -11.98 -25.55 4.74
C LYS A 301 -11.82 -25.66 6.25
N GLY A 302 -12.96 -25.63 6.95
CA GLY A 302 -13.01 -25.63 8.42
C GLY A 302 -13.31 -24.26 9.02
N LEU A 303 -13.26 -23.18 8.23
CA LEU A 303 -13.76 -21.87 8.65
C LEU A 303 -15.29 -21.85 8.55
N GLU A 304 -15.96 -21.68 9.69
CA GLU A 304 -17.42 -21.51 9.72
C GLU A 304 -17.76 -20.04 9.48
N ARG A 305 -18.61 -19.77 8.49
CA ARG A 305 -19.05 -18.42 8.12
C ARG A 305 -20.51 -18.20 8.47
N ALA A 306 -20.82 -17.02 8.98
CA ALA A 306 -22.19 -16.55 9.13
C ALA A 306 -22.32 -15.10 8.68
N ILE A 307 -23.40 -14.79 7.98
CA ILE A 307 -23.77 -13.42 7.62
C ILE A 307 -24.24 -12.73 8.89
N VAL A 308 -23.61 -11.60 9.23
CA VAL A 308 -24.03 -10.72 10.33
C VAL A 308 -25.04 -9.72 9.81
N ALA A 309 -24.68 -8.98 8.76
CA ALA A 309 -25.51 -7.95 8.14
C ALA A 309 -25.51 -8.11 6.63
N ASN A 310 -26.67 -7.92 5.99
CA ASN A 310 -26.84 -8.03 4.54
C ASN A 310 -27.70 -6.90 4.00
N GLN A 311 -27.23 -6.20 2.97
CA GLN A 311 -28.00 -5.17 2.28
C GLN A 311 -29.26 -5.71 1.61
N VAL A 312 -30.40 -5.14 1.98
CA VAL A 312 -31.70 -5.47 1.35
C VAL A 312 -32.22 -4.32 0.44
N ARG A 313 -31.73 -3.08 0.59
CA ARG A 313 -32.35 -1.88 -0.04
C ARG A 313 -31.39 -0.76 -0.50
N GLY A 314 -30.19 -1.07 -0.98
CA GLY A 314 -29.30 -0.07 -1.63
C GLY A 314 -28.63 0.94 -0.69
N GLY A 315 -28.04 0.45 0.41
CA GLY A 315 -27.34 1.24 1.44
C GLY A 315 -25.85 0.88 1.54
N ALA A 316 -25.28 0.88 2.74
CA ALA A 316 -23.95 0.33 3.08
C ALA A 316 -23.91 -0.11 4.55
N TYR A 317 -23.36 -1.30 4.83
CA TYR A 317 -23.01 -1.70 6.20
C TYR A 317 -21.52 -1.49 6.39
N ALA A 318 -21.15 -0.76 7.44
CA ALA A 318 -19.77 -0.38 7.62
C ALA A 318 -19.29 -0.39 9.08
N ILE A 319 -17.97 -0.47 9.22
CA ILE A 319 -17.19 -0.31 10.44
C ILE A 319 -17.62 -1.30 11.54
N PRO A 320 -17.54 -2.62 11.29
CA PRO A 320 -17.89 -3.63 12.28
C PRO A 320 -16.92 -3.59 13.47
N LYS A 321 -17.45 -3.70 14.68
CA LYS A 321 -16.69 -3.82 15.93
C LYS A 321 -17.19 -5.00 16.73
N LEU A 322 -16.31 -5.93 17.05
CA LEU A 322 -16.66 -7.17 17.74
C LEU A 322 -16.17 -7.15 19.18
N LEU A 323 -17.10 -7.18 20.12
CA LEU A 323 -16.80 -7.44 21.53
C LEU A 323 -17.36 -8.82 21.90
N VAL A 324 -16.52 -9.69 22.46
CA VAL A 324 -16.96 -10.89 23.16
C VAL A 324 -17.00 -10.58 24.65
N THR A 325 -18.18 -10.67 25.27
CA THR A 325 -18.36 -10.36 26.69
C THR A 325 -17.75 -11.46 27.56
N SER A 326 -17.51 -11.15 28.83
CA SER A 326 -17.10 -12.10 29.86
C SER A 326 -18.03 -13.32 29.99
N LYS A 327 -19.29 -13.21 29.54
CA LYS A 327 -20.29 -14.28 29.51
C LYS A 327 -20.24 -15.14 28.23
N GLY A 328 -19.38 -14.79 27.27
CA GLY A 328 -19.23 -15.49 26.00
C GLY A 328 -20.18 -15.02 24.88
N THR A 329 -20.97 -13.98 25.14
CA THR A 329 -21.85 -13.39 24.12
C THR A 329 -21.02 -12.55 23.16
N ALA A 330 -21.20 -12.75 21.85
CA ALA A 330 -20.57 -11.92 20.83
C ALA A 330 -21.51 -10.79 20.41
N LEU A 331 -21.00 -9.56 20.43
CA LEU A 331 -21.70 -8.32 20.10
C LEU A 331 -21.00 -7.65 18.92
N VAL A 332 -21.74 -7.34 17.86
CA VAL A 332 -21.20 -6.65 16.68
C VAL A 332 -21.94 -5.34 16.47
N LEU A 333 -21.23 -4.23 16.68
CA LEU A 333 -21.71 -2.91 16.30
C LEU A 333 -21.44 -2.67 14.82
N VAL A 334 -22.44 -2.16 14.10
CA VAL A 334 -22.36 -1.82 12.68
C VAL A 334 -23.01 -0.46 12.43
N GLN A 335 -22.45 0.31 11.52
CA GLN A 335 -23.09 1.50 10.98
C GLN A 335 -23.97 1.11 9.79
N ASP A 336 -25.30 1.21 9.94
CA ASP A 336 -26.25 1.04 8.85
C ASP A 336 -26.40 2.38 8.12
N ARG A 337 -25.86 2.45 6.90
CA ARG A 337 -25.75 3.69 6.14
C ARG A 337 -26.74 3.70 5.01
N ARG A 338 -27.52 4.77 4.92
CA ARG A 338 -28.45 5.00 3.80
C ARG A 338 -27.76 5.60 2.57
N GLY A 339 -26.45 5.88 2.67
CA GLY A 339 -25.62 6.48 1.63
C GLY A 339 -24.13 6.32 1.93
N GLY A 340 -23.32 7.31 1.54
CA GLY A 340 -21.86 7.28 1.72
C GLY A 340 -21.39 7.58 3.15
N ASP A 341 -20.13 8.01 3.29
CA ASP A 341 -19.55 8.37 4.60
C ASP A 341 -20.22 9.60 5.25
N TRP A 342 -20.83 10.47 4.44
CA TRP A 342 -21.35 11.78 4.83
C TRP A 342 -22.62 12.16 4.05
N GLY A 343 -23.38 13.13 4.58
CA GLY A 343 -24.53 13.73 3.90
C GLY A 343 -25.80 12.89 3.83
N SER A 344 -25.79 11.69 4.38
CA SER A 344 -26.95 10.81 4.54
C SER A 344 -27.01 10.25 5.97
N PRO A 345 -28.19 9.92 6.50
CA PRO A 345 -28.30 9.30 7.82
C PRO A 345 -27.49 8.01 7.91
N ILE A 346 -26.89 7.83 9.08
CA ILE A 346 -26.21 6.62 9.52
C ILE A 346 -26.85 6.27 10.85
N ASP A 347 -27.25 5.01 10.97
CA ASP A 347 -27.93 4.49 12.14
C ASP A 347 -26.99 3.49 12.86
N PRO A 348 -26.82 3.59 14.20
CA PRO A 348 -26.01 2.66 14.96
C PRO A 348 -26.81 1.39 15.28
N VAL A 349 -26.39 0.25 14.75
CA VAL A 349 -27.08 -1.02 14.98
C VAL A 349 -26.18 -2.05 15.65
N LEU A 350 -26.79 -2.90 16.48
CA LEU A 350 -26.14 -3.98 17.20
C LEU A 350 -26.70 -5.34 16.76
N TYR A 351 -25.80 -6.29 16.51
CA TYR A 351 -26.11 -7.71 16.34
C TYR A 351 -25.54 -8.48 17.53
N ARG A 352 -26.26 -9.51 17.98
CA ARG A 352 -25.89 -10.33 19.14
C ARG A 352 -25.90 -11.82 18.78
N SER A 353 -24.92 -12.56 19.29
CA SER A 353 -24.83 -14.01 19.17
C SER A 353 -24.57 -14.65 20.53
N GLU A 354 -25.37 -15.67 20.85
CA GLU A 354 -25.26 -16.47 22.09
C GLU A 354 -24.70 -17.88 21.83
N ASP A 355 -24.37 -18.20 20.58
CA ASP A 355 -23.91 -19.53 20.14
C ASP A 355 -22.48 -19.51 19.56
N GLY A 356 -21.69 -18.52 19.98
CA GLY A 356 -20.29 -18.37 19.57
C GLY A 356 -20.12 -17.86 18.14
N GLY A 357 -21.03 -17.02 17.65
CA GLY A 357 -20.97 -16.43 16.31
C GLY A 357 -21.51 -17.31 15.19
N LYS A 358 -22.21 -18.40 15.50
CA LYS A 358 -22.80 -19.29 14.49
C LYS A 358 -24.09 -18.70 13.91
N THR A 359 -24.89 -18.07 14.76
CA THR A 359 -26.08 -17.31 14.36
C THR A 359 -26.09 -15.93 15.00
N TRP A 360 -26.73 -14.98 14.32
CA TRP A 360 -26.83 -13.59 14.74
C TRP A 360 -28.30 -13.18 14.88
N SER A 361 -28.59 -12.38 15.90
CA SER A 361 -29.91 -11.80 16.12
C SER A 361 -30.34 -10.90 14.96
N ARG A 362 -31.62 -10.49 14.96
CA ARG A 362 -32.01 -9.31 14.18
C ARG A 362 -31.27 -8.06 14.71
N PRO A 363 -31.00 -7.06 13.86
CA PRO A 363 -30.38 -5.83 14.31
C PRO A 363 -31.26 -5.12 15.34
N VAL A 364 -30.63 -4.62 16.39
CA VAL A 364 -31.23 -3.72 17.37
C VAL A 364 -30.69 -2.31 17.11
N MET A 365 -31.58 -1.34 16.94
CA MET A 365 -31.20 0.06 16.88
C MET A 365 -30.74 0.50 18.27
N LEU A 366 -29.53 1.04 18.38
CA LEU A 366 -29.07 1.61 19.64
C LEU A 366 -29.75 2.95 19.91
N PRO A 367 -30.03 3.29 21.19
CA PRO A 367 -30.64 4.56 21.54
C PRO A 367 -29.85 5.76 21.00
N THR A 368 -30.58 6.72 20.44
CA THR A 368 -30.06 7.99 19.93
C THR A 368 -30.99 9.11 20.40
N ASP A 369 -30.50 10.35 20.51
CA ASP A 369 -31.36 11.49 20.83
C ASP A 369 -32.49 11.66 19.78
N GLU A 370 -33.71 12.03 20.21
CA GLU A 370 -34.94 11.97 19.38
C GLU A 370 -34.87 12.80 18.08
N GLU A 371 -34.10 13.90 18.05
CA GLU A 371 -33.96 14.76 16.86
C GLU A 371 -32.93 14.26 15.84
N SER A 372 -32.03 13.38 16.26
CA SER A 372 -30.80 13.04 15.53
C SER A 372 -31.00 12.27 14.23
N PRO A 373 -31.93 11.29 14.11
CA PRO A 373 -32.09 10.47 12.90
C PRO A 373 -32.48 11.24 11.63
N ARG A 374 -32.86 12.53 11.75
CA ARG A 374 -33.27 13.38 10.62
C ARG A 374 -32.26 14.48 10.27
N ARG A 375 -31.37 14.84 11.19
CA ARG A 375 -30.46 15.98 11.06
C ARG A 375 -28.99 15.61 11.20
N HIS A 376 -28.71 14.43 11.73
CA HIS A 376 -27.36 13.96 12.04
C HIS A 376 -27.13 12.57 11.45
N HIS A 377 -25.87 12.25 11.20
CA HIS A 377 -25.46 10.84 11.22
C HIS A 377 -25.14 10.46 12.66
N VAL A 378 -25.52 9.25 13.06
CA VAL A 378 -25.26 8.72 14.39
C VAL A 378 -24.49 7.41 14.25
N LYS A 379 -23.29 7.36 14.80
CA LYS A 379 -22.30 6.31 14.55
C LYS A 379 -21.99 5.61 15.86
N SER A 380 -22.05 4.29 15.89
CA SER A 380 -21.38 3.52 16.92
C SER A 380 -19.88 3.53 16.66
N THR A 381 -19.09 4.08 17.59
CA THR A 381 -17.67 4.36 17.37
C THR A 381 -16.73 3.59 18.29
N ALA A 382 -17.19 3.07 19.42
CA ALA A 382 -16.39 2.17 20.27
C ALA A 382 -17.31 1.36 21.19
N ILE A 383 -16.77 0.28 21.77
CA ILE A 383 -17.42 -0.48 22.84
C ILE A 383 -16.38 -1.06 23.79
N VAL A 384 -16.67 -1.11 25.07
CA VAL A 384 -15.82 -1.73 26.09
C VAL A 384 -16.67 -2.36 27.19
N GLU A 385 -16.18 -3.45 27.78
CA GLU A 385 -16.77 -4.09 28.95
C GLU A 385 -15.93 -3.76 30.18
N ASP A 386 -16.57 -3.27 31.23
CA ASP A 386 -16.06 -3.42 32.58
C ASP A 386 -16.37 -4.83 33.07
N ARG A 387 -15.34 -5.67 33.19
CA ARG A 387 -15.48 -7.08 33.53
C ARG A 387 -15.75 -7.30 35.02
N GLU A 388 -15.48 -6.31 35.88
CA GLU A 388 -15.81 -6.41 37.31
C GLU A 388 -17.32 -6.33 37.53
N THR A 389 -18.00 -5.46 36.79
CA THR A 389 -19.46 -5.27 36.89
C THR A 389 -20.25 -5.94 35.77
N SER A 390 -19.57 -6.46 34.74
CA SER A 390 -20.18 -6.89 33.47
C SER A 390 -20.98 -5.78 32.77
N THR A 391 -20.62 -4.51 33.00
CA THR A 391 -21.27 -3.36 32.36
C THR A 391 -20.62 -3.10 31.01
N LEU A 392 -21.43 -2.93 29.97
CA LEU A 392 -21.00 -2.58 28.62
C LEU A 392 -21.20 -1.09 28.40
N PHE A 393 -20.21 -0.41 27.83
CA PHE A 393 -20.27 0.97 27.42
C PHE A 393 -20.10 1.04 25.91
N ALA A 394 -21.11 1.52 25.18
CA ALA A 394 -20.99 1.81 23.75
C ALA A 394 -20.95 3.31 23.52
N PHE A 395 -19.96 3.75 22.74
CA PHE A 395 -19.75 5.15 22.40
C PHE A 395 -20.48 5.47 21.10
N ILE A 396 -21.27 6.53 21.15
CA ILE A 396 -22.08 7.01 20.05
C ILE A 396 -21.57 8.40 19.65
N ALA A 397 -21.13 8.54 18.40
CA ALA A 397 -20.80 9.85 17.84
C ALA A 397 -21.96 10.38 17.01
N GLN A 398 -22.22 11.67 17.15
CA GLN A 398 -23.22 12.40 16.39
C GLN A 398 -22.53 13.52 15.61
N SER A 399 -22.89 13.73 14.35
CA SER A 399 -22.52 14.98 13.67
C SER A 399 -23.57 15.42 12.65
N PRO A 400 -23.72 16.74 12.44
CA PRO A 400 -24.76 17.28 11.58
C PRO A 400 -24.53 16.88 10.12
N LEU A 401 -25.61 16.54 9.42
CA LEU A 401 -25.57 16.23 7.99
C LEU A 401 -25.29 17.47 7.15
N ARG A 402 -25.80 18.62 7.60
CA ARG A 402 -25.78 19.90 6.87
C ARG A 402 -25.52 21.06 7.82
N ASN A 403 -24.96 22.14 7.30
CA ASN A 403 -24.89 23.43 8.01
C ASN A 403 -26.21 24.21 7.89
N ASP A 404 -26.24 25.41 8.47
CA ASP A 404 -27.42 26.29 8.47
C ASP A 404 -27.85 26.72 7.05
N GLU A 405 -26.91 26.81 6.09
CA GLU A 405 -27.21 27.09 4.68
C GLU A 405 -27.65 25.85 3.89
N GLY A 406 -27.73 24.68 4.53
CA GLY A 406 -28.12 23.41 3.90
C GLY A 406 -27.01 22.70 3.11
N ARG A 407 -25.76 23.17 3.16
CA ARG A 407 -24.59 22.49 2.56
C ARG A 407 -24.28 21.20 3.32
N VAL A 408 -24.03 20.11 2.60
CA VAL A 408 -23.56 18.85 3.20
C VAL A 408 -22.21 19.06 3.87
N LEU A 409 -22.06 18.52 5.08
CA LEU A 409 -20.80 18.57 5.84
C LEU A 409 -20.00 17.28 5.64
N SER A 410 -18.70 17.44 5.44
CA SER A 410 -17.71 16.37 5.32
C SER A 410 -16.85 16.27 6.58
N GLU A 411 -16.01 15.23 6.65
CA GLU A 411 -15.02 15.11 7.73
C GLU A 411 -14.18 16.38 7.93
N TRP A 412 -13.74 16.97 6.84
CA TRP A 412 -12.92 18.18 6.84
C TRP A 412 -13.64 19.41 7.38
N ASP A 413 -14.97 19.45 7.33
CA ASP A 413 -15.73 20.54 7.95
C ASP A 413 -15.79 20.41 9.47
N PHE A 414 -15.76 19.18 10.00
CA PHE A 414 -15.79 18.92 11.44
C PHE A 414 -14.50 19.35 12.14
N TYR A 415 -13.36 19.26 11.46
CA TYR A 415 -12.09 19.73 12.00
C TYR A 415 -11.87 21.24 11.77
N ARG A 416 -12.32 21.81 10.64
CA ARG A 416 -12.18 23.26 10.36
C ARG A 416 -13.10 24.12 11.20
N ASN A 417 -14.34 23.67 11.40
CA ASN A 417 -15.40 24.46 12.01
C ASN A 417 -15.91 23.74 13.26
N ILE A 418 -15.00 23.31 14.13
CA ILE A 418 -15.35 22.46 15.28
C ILE A 418 -16.41 23.10 16.18
N GLN A 419 -16.33 24.42 16.37
CA GLN A 419 -17.30 25.16 17.19
C GLN A 419 -18.68 25.23 16.54
N ASP A 420 -18.74 25.57 15.26
CA ASP A 420 -20.00 25.64 14.53
C ASP A 420 -20.67 24.27 14.45
N THR A 421 -19.88 23.23 14.18
CA THR A 421 -20.42 21.87 14.08
C THR A 421 -20.87 21.34 15.45
N ARG A 422 -20.21 21.72 16.55
CA ARG A 422 -20.70 21.45 17.92
C ARG A 422 -21.98 22.20 18.25
N ARG A 423 -22.09 23.49 17.88
CA ARG A 423 -23.35 24.24 18.01
C ARG A 423 -24.49 23.54 17.27
N LEU A 424 -24.19 22.90 16.14
CA LEU A 424 -25.12 22.09 15.36
C LEU A 424 -25.33 20.67 15.92
N GLY A 425 -24.86 20.36 17.14
CA GLY A 425 -25.09 19.09 17.82
C GLY A 425 -24.08 18.00 17.48
N ARG A 426 -22.87 18.34 17.04
CA ARG A 426 -21.76 17.38 16.94
C ARG A 426 -21.21 17.04 18.33
N GLY A 427 -20.98 15.76 18.58
CA GLY A 427 -20.32 15.31 19.80
C GLY A 427 -20.43 13.81 20.02
N TRP A 428 -20.22 13.40 21.28
CA TRP A 428 -20.19 12.03 21.73
C TRP A 428 -21.06 11.83 22.96
N SER A 429 -21.71 10.68 22.99
CA SER A 429 -22.44 10.16 24.13
C SER A 429 -22.07 8.71 24.39
N ILE A 430 -22.38 8.24 25.60
CA ILE A 430 -22.26 6.84 26.00
C ILE A 430 -23.65 6.31 26.31
N ILE A 431 -23.92 5.08 25.85
CA ILE A 431 -25.03 4.25 26.32
C ILE A 431 -24.47 3.05 27.06
N ARG A 432 -25.21 2.56 28.06
CA ARG A 432 -24.76 1.50 28.96
C ARG A 432 -25.71 0.32 28.94
N SER A 433 -25.18 -0.90 29.01
CA SER A 433 -25.96 -2.13 29.18
C SER A 433 -25.43 -2.94 30.36
N THR A 434 -26.32 -3.36 31.25
CA THR A 434 -26.01 -4.21 32.42
C THR A 434 -26.62 -5.62 32.30
N ASP A 435 -27.25 -5.93 31.17
CA ASP A 435 -27.96 -7.18 30.91
C ASP A 435 -27.39 -7.95 29.71
N ASP A 436 -26.08 -7.75 29.45
CA ASP A 436 -25.30 -8.44 28.41
C ASP A 436 -25.76 -8.05 26.98
N GLY A 437 -26.00 -6.74 26.79
CA GLY A 437 -26.29 -6.12 25.49
C GLY A 437 -27.73 -6.27 25.03
N ARG A 438 -28.66 -6.63 25.92
CA ARG A 438 -30.09 -6.82 25.56
C ARG A 438 -30.86 -5.51 25.58
N THR A 439 -30.62 -4.68 26.60
CA THR A 439 -31.18 -3.32 26.72
C THR A 439 -30.07 -2.31 26.98
N TRP A 440 -30.34 -1.07 26.60
CA TRP A 440 -29.39 0.03 26.66
C TRP A 440 -30.04 1.25 27.30
N SER A 441 -29.27 2.00 28.08
CA SER A 441 -29.69 3.26 28.69
C SER A 441 -29.93 4.36 27.65
N GLU A 442 -30.56 5.45 28.07
CA GLU A 442 -30.54 6.70 27.32
C GLU A 442 -29.09 7.22 27.17
N PRO A 443 -28.77 7.96 26.08
CA PRO A 443 -27.44 8.51 25.86
C PRO A 443 -27.03 9.54 26.91
N THR A 444 -25.82 9.40 27.44
CA THR A 444 -25.18 10.38 28.35
C THR A 444 -24.07 11.11 27.61
N TRP A 445 -24.17 12.43 27.48
CA TRP A 445 -23.19 13.25 26.77
C TRP A 445 -21.85 13.34 27.52
N ILE A 446 -20.73 13.24 26.79
CA ILE A 446 -19.37 13.24 27.34
C ILE A 446 -18.41 14.22 26.64
N ASN A 447 -18.93 15.16 25.85
CA ASN A 447 -18.10 16.07 25.03
C ASN A 447 -17.00 16.77 25.83
N ASP A 448 -17.35 17.33 26.99
CA ASP A 448 -16.43 18.13 27.80
C ASP A 448 -15.26 17.29 28.35
N GLN A 449 -15.37 15.97 28.32
CA GLN A 449 -14.33 15.03 28.73
C GLN A 449 -13.37 14.67 27.58
N LEU A 450 -13.82 14.74 26.33
CA LEU A 450 -13.05 14.32 25.15
C LEU A 450 -12.34 15.48 24.44
N VAL A 451 -12.49 16.69 24.96
CA VAL A 451 -12.01 17.93 24.36
C VAL A 451 -11.02 18.58 25.31
N VAL A 452 -9.75 18.57 24.92
CA VAL A 452 -8.67 19.17 25.73
C VAL A 452 -8.53 20.65 25.41
N GLU A 453 -8.48 21.00 24.12
CA GLU A 453 -8.46 22.39 23.65
C GLU A 453 -9.73 22.66 22.82
N PRO A 454 -10.61 23.60 23.25
CA PRO A 454 -11.97 23.75 22.72
C PRO A 454 -12.09 23.92 21.21
N HIS A 455 -11.03 24.36 20.53
CA HIS A 455 -11.05 24.79 19.13
C HIS A 455 -10.28 23.88 18.16
N TRP A 456 -9.41 22.97 18.62
CA TRP A 456 -8.61 22.17 17.70
C TRP A 456 -8.13 20.81 18.22
N GLN A 457 -8.47 20.36 19.45
CA GLN A 457 -8.09 19.02 19.92
C GLN A 457 -9.31 18.19 20.39
N GLU A 458 -9.46 16.99 19.84
CA GLU A 458 -10.55 16.07 20.18
C GLU A 458 -10.14 14.60 20.11
N TRP A 459 -10.54 13.81 21.11
CA TRP A 459 -10.27 12.37 21.18
C TRP A 459 -11.51 11.61 20.73
N SER A 460 -11.52 11.13 19.48
CA SER A 460 -12.66 10.41 18.89
C SER A 460 -12.49 8.90 19.07
N PRO A 461 -13.31 8.20 19.88
CA PRO A 461 -13.25 6.74 19.99
C PRO A 461 -13.39 6.06 18.63
N VAL A 462 -12.64 4.99 18.36
CA VAL A 462 -12.63 4.33 17.03
C VAL A 462 -12.88 2.83 17.02
N ASP A 463 -12.59 2.10 18.11
CA ASP A 463 -12.70 0.64 18.13
C ASP A 463 -13.01 0.05 19.52
N VAL A 464 -12.93 -1.27 19.64
CA VAL A 464 -13.13 -2.03 20.87
C VAL A 464 -12.06 -1.68 21.90
N GLY A 465 -12.49 -1.33 23.11
CA GLY A 465 -11.61 -1.10 24.25
C GLY A 465 -11.33 -2.38 25.04
N ILE A 466 -10.38 -2.26 25.97
CA ILE A 466 -9.96 -3.33 26.88
C ILE A 466 -10.10 -2.86 28.33
N GLN A 467 -10.26 -3.79 29.26
CA GLN A 467 -10.00 -3.55 30.67
C GLN A 467 -8.68 -4.21 31.03
N LEU A 468 -7.72 -3.44 31.54
CA LEU A 468 -6.43 -3.97 31.97
C LEU A 468 -6.63 -5.00 33.08
N GLN A 469 -6.02 -6.17 32.95
CA GLN A 469 -6.11 -7.28 33.88
C GLN A 469 -4.84 -7.43 34.73
N GLU A 470 -3.70 -6.92 34.26
CA GLU A 470 -2.40 -7.07 34.87
C GLU A 470 -1.76 -5.71 35.22
N GLY A 471 -0.77 -5.76 36.11
CA GLY A 471 0.06 -4.60 36.44
C GLY A 471 -0.62 -3.55 37.35
N PRO A 472 0.03 -2.38 37.52
CA PRO A 472 -0.42 -1.35 38.47
C PRO A 472 -1.75 -0.68 38.14
N ASN A 473 -2.19 -0.77 36.88
CA ASN A 473 -3.42 -0.14 36.38
C ASN A 473 -4.54 -1.16 36.12
N ALA A 474 -4.44 -2.38 36.67
CA ALA A 474 -5.50 -3.38 36.55
C ALA A 474 -6.86 -2.82 37.01
N GLY A 475 -7.92 -3.10 36.26
CA GLY A 475 -9.27 -2.54 36.44
C GLY A 475 -9.57 -1.32 35.55
N ARG A 476 -8.54 -0.59 35.09
CA ARG A 476 -8.71 0.55 34.17
C ARG A 476 -9.32 0.13 32.84
N LEU A 477 -10.33 0.85 32.39
CA LEU A 477 -10.86 0.74 31.03
C LEU A 477 -10.02 1.62 30.10
N VAL A 478 -9.67 1.11 28.92
CA VAL A 478 -8.92 1.84 27.88
C VAL A 478 -9.60 1.64 26.54
N VAL A 479 -9.86 2.73 25.82
CA VAL A 479 -10.51 2.71 24.51
C VAL A 479 -9.61 3.42 23.49
N PRO A 480 -9.32 2.80 22.34
CA PRO A 480 -8.52 3.44 21.30
C PRO A 480 -9.30 4.58 20.66
N VAL A 481 -8.59 5.67 20.38
CA VAL A 481 -9.16 6.85 19.73
C VAL A 481 -8.29 7.31 18.57
N ARG A 482 -8.90 8.07 17.67
CA ARG A 482 -8.22 8.95 16.73
C ARG A 482 -8.31 10.38 17.27
N CYS A 483 -7.19 11.08 17.36
CA CYS A 483 -7.17 12.52 17.61
C CYS A 483 -6.78 13.32 16.38
N TYR A 484 -7.44 14.46 16.17
CA TYR A 484 -6.86 15.59 15.46
C TYR A 484 -6.30 16.57 16.49
N CYS A 485 -4.97 16.67 16.60
CA CYS A 485 -4.27 17.30 17.72
C CYS A 485 -3.08 18.15 17.22
N PRO A 486 -3.28 19.27 16.52
CA PRO A 486 -2.20 20.20 16.21
C PRO A 486 -1.65 20.84 17.50
N ASP A 487 -0.38 21.25 17.49
CA ASP A 487 0.28 21.86 18.66
C ASP A 487 -0.21 23.30 18.92
N SER A 488 -0.81 23.95 17.93
CA SER A 488 -1.47 25.25 18.02
C SER A 488 -2.66 25.31 17.06
N ASP A 489 -3.54 26.32 17.22
CA ASP A 489 -4.63 26.59 16.29
C ASP A 489 -4.12 26.64 14.84
N PRO A 490 -4.47 25.66 13.99
CA PRO A 490 -3.88 25.57 12.67
C PRO A 490 -4.61 26.50 11.69
N SER A 491 -3.85 27.27 10.89
CA SER A 491 -4.43 28.05 9.79
C SER A 491 -4.96 27.17 8.65
N GLU A 492 -4.43 25.95 8.52
CA GLU A 492 -4.83 24.95 7.52
C GLU A 492 -4.87 23.55 8.13
N LEU A 493 -5.81 22.70 7.68
CA LEU A 493 -5.85 21.32 8.13
C LEU A 493 -4.74 20.49 7.49
N SER A 494 -4.16 19.59 8.28
CA SER A 494 -3.11 18.69 7.80
C SER A 494 -3.28 17.29 8.38
N LEU A 495 -3.10 16.26 7.55
CA LEU A 495 -3.04 14.86 8.01
C LEU A 495 -1.87 14.61 8.97
N ALA A 496 -0.84 15.48 8.97
CA ALA A 496 0.24 15.45 9.95
C ALA A 496 -0.27 15.65 11.39
N ASN A 497 -1.42 16.31 11.56
CA ASN A 497 -2.03 16.56 12.85
C ASN A 497 -2.99 15.45 13.29
N GLN A 498 -3.10 14.36 12.53
CA GLN A 498 -3.82 13.15 12.97
C GLN A 498 -2.88 12.24 13.75
N TYR A 499 -3.38 11.76 14.89
CA TYR A 499 -2.71 10.84 15.78
C TYR A 499 -3.66 9.69 16.16
N ASN A 500 -3.11 8.50 16.39
CA ASN A 500 -3.75 7.55 17.28
C ASN A 500 -3.52 7.99 18.74
N ALA A 501 -4.45 7.66 19.63
CA ALA A 501 -4.34 7.88 21.06
C ALA A 501 -5.27 6.92 21.80
N VAL A 502 -5.42 7.10 23.11
CA VAL A 502 -6.44 6.40 23.90
C VAL A 502 -7.22 7.38 24.78
N ILE A 503 -8.39 6.96 25.25
CA ILE A 503 -9.04 7.50 26.45
C ILE A 503 -9.10 6.38 27.49
N TYR A 504 -9.08 6.73 28.76
CA TYR A 504 -9.18 5.75 29.84
C TYR A 504 -10.12 6.18 30.96
N SER A 505 -10.61 5.20 31.73
CA SER A 505 -11.46 5.41 32.89
C SER A 505 -10.99 4.55 34.06
N ASP A 506 -10.86 5.17 35.23
CA ASP A 506 -10.45 4.53 36.49
C ASP A 506 -11.62 4.36 37.48
N ASP A 507 -12.81 4.83 37.13
CA ASP A 507 -13.99 4.89 38.00
C ASP A 507 -15.17 4.06 37.46
N GLY A 508 -14.87 3.01 36.69
CA GLY A 508 -15.88 2.11 36.13
C GLY A 508 -16.70 2.73 35.00
N GLY A 509 -16.13 3.66 34.23
CA GLY A 509 -16.77 4.28 33.07
C GLY A 509 -17.66 5.48 33.38
N GLU A 510 -17.52 6.09 34.56
CA GLU A 510 -18.23 7.32 34.92
C GLU A 510 -17.54 8.57 34.35
N THR A 511 -16.21 8.60 34.38
CA THR A 511 -15.39 9.64 33.73
C THR A 511 -14.35 9.04 32.80
N TRP A 512 -14.06 9.76 31.71
CA TRP A 512 -13.13 9.39 30.66
C TRP A 512 -12.07 10.47 30.49
N ILE A 513 -10.81 10.07 30.52
CA ILE A 513 -9.66 10.98 30.51
C ILE A 513 -8.89 10.77 29.19
N PRO A 514 -8.63 11.82 28.41
CA PRO A 514 -7.72 11.78 27.27
C PRO A 514 -6.32 11.31 27.70
N GLY A 515 -5.85 10.24 27.07
CA GLY A 515 -4.52 9.67 27.28
C GLY A 515 -3.49 10.12 26.26
N GLY A 516 -2.35 9.44 26.28
CA GLY A 516 -1.22 9.71 25.40
C GLY A 516 -1.55 9.50 23.92
N ARG A 517 -0.96 10.33 23.06
CA ARG A 517 -0.99 10.20 21.60
C ARG A 517 0.27 9.50 21.08
N GLY A 518 0.13 8.75 19.99
CA GLY A 518 1.24 8.18 19.25
C GLY A 518 1.92 9.18 18.32
N ARG A 519 2.34 8.73 17.14
CA ARG A 519 3.04 9.56 16.15
C ARG A 519 2.09 10.34 15.23
N PRO A 520 2.55 11.48 14.65
CA PRO A 520 1.80 12.17 13.60
C PRO A 520 1.59 11.26 12.39
N HIS A 521 0.66 11.61 11.50
CA HIS A 521 0.29 10.84 10.30
C HIS A 521 -0.28 9.44 10.62
N HIS A 522 -1.00 9.32 11.74
CA HIS A 522 -1.69 8.10 12.11
C HIS A 522 -3.15 8.40 12.46
N GLY A 523 -4.03 7.47 12.17
CA GLY A 523 -5.47 7.66 12.37
C GLY A 523 -6.06 6.64 13.34
N GLU A 524 -6.74 5.66 12.77
CA GLU A 524 -7.39 4.57 13.51
C GLU A 524 -6.34 3.61 14.10
N SER A 525 -6.64 3.05 15.27
CA SER A 525 -5.79 2.07 15.93
C SER A 525 -6.64 1.03 16.64
N VAL A 526 -6.01 -0.10 16.91
CA VAL A 526 -6.56 -1.21 17.70
C VAL A 526 -5.57 -1.57 18.80
N ILE A 527 -6.06 -1.96 19.97
CA ILE A 527 -5.22 -2.17 21.15
C ILE A 527 -5.40 -3.55 21.77
N VAL A 528 -4.34 -4.05 22.40
CA VAL A 528 -4.36 -5.27 23.22
C VAL A 528 -3.47 -5.10 24.44
N GLU A 529 -3.83 -5.75 25.54
CA GLU A 529 -2.99 -5.83 26.73
C GLU A 529 -1.85 -6.85 26.52
N LEU A 530 -0.63 -6.40 26.79
CA LEU A 530 0.59 -7.21 26.88
C LEU A 530 0.82 -7.68 28.33
N PRO A 531 1.64 -8.73 28.54
CA PRO A 531 2.02 -9.16 29.88
C PRO A 531 2.54 -8.01 30.75
N GLY A 532 2.11 -7.97 32.02
CA GLY A 532 2.48 -6.92 32.97
C GLY A 532 1.65 -5.63 32.86
N GLY A 533 0.59 -5.60 32.05
CA GLY A 533 -0.34 -4.47 31.94
C GLY A 533 0.09 -3.36 30.97
N ALA A 534 1.09 -3.65 30.12
CA ALA A 534 1.45 -2.74 29.03
C ALA A 534 0.38 -2.83 27.91
N ILE A 535 0.24 -1.77 27.12
CA ILE A 535 -0.73 -1.69 26.03
C ILE A 535 0.04 -1.62 24.72
N TYR A 536 -0.20 -2.57 23.83
CA TYR A 536 0.26 -2.49 22.45
C TYR A 536 -0.85 -1.92 21.57
N SER A 537 -0.50 -0.92 20.79
CA SER A 537 -1.34 -0.29 19.76
C SER A 537 -0.82 -0.70 18.39
N ASN A 538 -1.71 -1.21 17.53
CA ASN A 538 -1.43 -1.43 16.11
C ASN A 538 -2.17 -0.38 15.28
N GLU A 539 -1.44 0.27 14.38
CA GLU A 539 -1.80 1.62 13.93
C GLU A 539 -1.96 1.69 12.41
N ARG A 540 -3.06 2.31 11.99
CA ARG A 540 -3.29 2.67 10.59
C ARG A 540 -2.55 3.97 10.29
N ARG A 541 -1.69 3.93 9.27
CA ARG A 541 -1.02 5.11 8.71
C ARG A 541 -1.96 5.98 7.87
N SER A 542 -1.62 7.25 7.73
CA SER A 542 -2.31 8.19 6.84
C SER A 542 -1.88 8.00 5.37
N GLU A 543 -2.62 8.66 4.47
CA GLU A 543 -2.24 8.71 3.05
C GLU A 543 -0.88 9.41 2.88
N GLY A 544 -0.04 8.88 1.99
CA GLY A 544 1.29 9.43 1.69
C GLY A 544 2.44 8.90 2.57
N THR A 545 2.19 8.01 3.53
CA THR A 545 3.23 7.51 4.47
C THR A 545 3.56 6.01 4.33
N GLY A 546 3.38 5.45 3.14
CA GLY A 546 3.60 4.03 2.84
C GLY A 546 2.39 3.13 3.13
N ARG A 547 2.44 1.87 2.69
CA ARG A 547 1.35 0.88 2.79
C ARG A 547 1.71 -0.27 3.72
N LEU A 548 2.07 0.09 4.96
CA LEU A 548 2.47 -0.82 6.04
C LEU A 548 1.68 -0.47 7.31
N ARG A 549 1.63 -1.42 8.25
CA ARG A 549 1.20 -1.15 9.64
C ARG A 549 2.34 -0.50 10.43
N SER A 550 1.97 0.19 11.51
CA SER A 550 2.90 0.64 12.56
C SER A 550 2.39 0.16 13.92
N GLY A 551 3.20 0.32 14.95
CA GLY A 551 2.78 0.03 16.31
C GLY A 551 3.45 0.92 17.35
N SER A 552 2.84 0.98 18.53
CA SER A 552 3.43 1.62 19.70
C SER A 552 3.09 0.92 20.99
N ILE A 553 3.88 1.16 22.04
CA ILE A 553 3.66 0.58 23.37
C ILE A 553 3.56 1.68 24.43
N SER A 554 2.55 1.54 25.28
CA SER A 554 2.40 2.26 26.54
C SER A 554 2.68 1.33 27.72
N ARG A 555 3.49 1.78 28.68
CA ARG A 555 3.80 1.04 29.92
C ARG A 555 3.21 1.66 31.18
N ASP A 556 2.49 2.76 31.04
CA ASP A 556 1.90 3.53 32.13
C ASP A 556 0.36 3.54 32.08
N GLY A 557 -0.23 2.52 31.45
CA GLY A 557 -1.69 2.35 31.37
C GLY A 557 -2.37 3.34 30.44
N GLY A 558 -1.70 3.77 29.37
CA GLY A 558 -2.25 4.64 28.32
C GLY A 558 -1.98 6.14 28.52
N VAL A 559 -1.17 6.51 29.53
CA VAL A 559 -0.84 7.92 29.78
C VAL A 559 0.18 8.43 28.76
N SER A 560 1.13 7.60 28.32
CA SER A 560 2.07 7.91 27.25
C SER A 560 2.40 6.70 26.37
N PHE A 561 2.71 6.95 25.10
CA PHE A 561 3.22 5.97 24.14
C PHE A 561 4.62 6.42 23.69
N THR A 562 5.65 5.70 24.13
CA THR A 562 7.06 6.12 23.96
C THR A 562 7.88 5.17 23.10
N GLU A 563 7.43 3.93 22.94
CA GLU A 563 8.05 2.92 22.09
C GLU A 563 7.27 2.85 20.79
N HIS A 564 7.94 2.93 19.63
CA HIS A 564 7.31 2.95 18.32
C HIS A 564 8.00 1.97 17.37
N MET A 565 7.20 1.32 16.52
CA MET A 565 7.63 0.27 15.61
C MET A 565 7.02 0.49 14.23
N GLU A 566 7.78 0.12 13.22
CA GLU A 566 7.35 0.04 11.84
C GLU A 566 7.36 -1.45 11.46
N HIS A 567 6.29 -1.94 10.83
CA HIS A 567 6.14 -3.36 10.53
C HIS A 567 6.29 -3.60 9.03
N ASP A 568 7.54 -3.80 8.59
CA ASP A 568 7.87 -4.14 7.19
C ASP A 568 7.31 -5.52 6.78
N ASP A 569 6.99 -6.35 7.77
CA ASP A 569 6.36 -7.67 7.68
C ASP A 569 4.81 -7.62 7.67
N LEU A 570 4.20 -6.44 7.84
CA LEU A 570 2.75 -6.23 7.79
C LEU A 570 2.34 -5.20 6.72
N PRO A 571 2.29 -5.59 5.44
CA PRO A 571 1.70 -4.77 4.39
C PRO A 571 0.20 -4.53 4.64
N ASP A 572 -0.28 -3.32 4.34
CA ASP A 572 -1.68 -2.91 4.57
C ASP A 572 -2.14 -1.81 3.61
N GLN A 573 -3.44 -1.80 3.28
CA GLN A 573 -4.03 -0.83 2.37
C GLN A 573 -4.67 0.36 3.08
N LEU A 574 -3.94 0.94 4.03
CA LEU A 574 -4.37 2.09 4.85
C LEU A 574 -5.79 1.84 5.39
N CYS A 575 -6.00 0.68 6.00
CA CYS A 575 -7.29 0.20 6.43
C CYS A 575 -7.36 0.03 7.96
N HIS A 576 -8.56 -0.09 8.51
CA HIS A 576 -8.72 -0.52 9.89
C HIS A 576 -8.45 -2.02 9.98
N ALA A 577 -7.77 -2.46 11.05
CA ALA A 577 -7.46 -3.87 11.31
C ALA A 577 -8.27 -4.40 12.49
N GLY A 578 -8.34 -5.72 12.69
CA GLY A 578 -8.79 -6.32 13.94
C GLY A 578 -7.60 -6.81 14.75
N ILE A 579 -7.67 -6.77 16.09
CA ILE A 579 -6.63 -7.36 16.95
C ILE A 579 -7.26 -8.08 18.14
N THR A 580 -6.64 -9.18 18.57
CA THR A 580 -6.98 -9.82 19.84
C THR A 580 -5.82 -10.66 20.36
N ARG A 581 -5.85 -11.02 21.65
CA ARG A 581 -4.93 -11.99 22.24
C ARG A 581 -5.57 -13.38 22.20
N GLY A 582 -4.84 -14.36 21.69
CA GLY A 582 -5.28 -15.76 21.64
C GLY A 582 -5.19 -16.44 23.00
N ALA A 583 -5.86 -17.59 23.14
CA ALA A 583 -5.79 -18.43 24.33
C ALA A 583 -4.37 -19.02 24.56
N ASP A 584 -3.56 -19.08 23.52
CA ASP A 584 -2.15 -19.47 23.54
C ASP A 584 -1.20 -18.33 23.99
N GLY A 585 -1.75 -17.16 24.31
CA GLY A 585 -1.02 -15.98 24.75
C GLY A 585 -0.41 -15.14 23.62
N MET A 586 -0.54 -15.57 22.36
CA MET A 586 -0.03 -14.86 21.18
C MET A 586 -0.99 -13.74 20.77
N ILE A 587 -0.52 -12.80 19.95
CA ILE A 587 -1.35 -11.71 19.41
C ILE A 587 -1.72 -12.05 17.99
N TYR A 588 -2.99 -11.86 17.63
CA TYR A 588 -3.50 -12.06 16.29
C TYR A 588 -4.02 -10.75 15.73
N LEU A 589 -3.72 -10.49 14.47
CA LEU A 589 -4.13 -9.31 13.72
C LEU A 589 -4.85 -9.75 12.44
N SER A 590 -5.98 -9.12 12.12
CA SER A 590 -6.61 -9.23 10.81
C SER A 590 -6.46 -7.93 10.03
N ASN A 591 -5.92 -8.00 8.82
CA ASN A 591 -5.73 -6.82 7.97
C ASN A 591 -5.80 -7.19 6.47
N VAL A 592 -5.73 -6.19 5.58
CA VAL A 592 -5.90 -6.38 4.12
C VAL A 592 -4.60 -6.06 3.38
N PRO A 593 -3.67 -7.03 3.26
CA PRO A 593 -2.37 -6.87 2.60
C PRO A 593 -2.41 -6.86 1.07
N GLY A 594 -3.57 -7.14 0.44
CA GLY A 594 -3.71 -7.14 -1.02
C GLY A 594 -3.33 -5.80 -1.67
N PRO A 595 -3.17 -5.73 -3.00
CA PRO A 595 -2.81 -4.47 -3.69
C PRO A 595 -3.88 -3.37 -3.58
N ASP A 596 -5.11 -3.80 -3.31
CA ASP A 596 -6.29 -2.99 -2.99
C ASP A 596 -6.91 -3.57 -1.72
N ARG A 597 -8.09 -3.09 -1.30
CA ARG A 597 -8.85 -3.65 -0.17
C ARG A 597 -9.38 -5.06 -0.49
N THR A 598 -8.45 -6.02 -0.52
CA THR A 598 -8.61 -7.44 -0.86
C THR A 598 -7.64 -8.29 -0.04
N GLY A 599 -7.91 -9.59 0.04
CA GLY A 599 -6.99 -10.56 0.67
C GLY A 599 -6.92 -10.42 2.18
N LEU A 600 -8.06 -10.29 2.87
CA LEU A 600 -8.12 -10.26 4.34
C LEU A 600 -7.33 -11.44 4.90
N ALA A 601 -6.26 -11.14 5.62
CA ALA A 601 -5.35 -12.11 6.19
C ALA A 601 -5.41 -12.06 7.71
N LEU A 602 -5.11 -13.20 8.34
CA LEU A 602 -4.80 -13.34 9.74
C LEU A 602 -3.29 -13.50 9.88
N SER A 603 -2.66 -12.62 10.65
CA SER A 603 -1.25 -12.68 11.02
C SER A 603 -1.11 -12.86 12.53
N ARG A 604 0.02 -13.37 12.98
CA ARG A 604 0.31 -13.65 14.39
C ARG A 604 1.64 -13.08 14.81
N SER A 605 1.71 -12.58 16.04
CA SER A 605 2.94 -12.22 16.72
C SER A 605 3.16 -13.06 17.98
N ARG A 606 4.39 -13.56 18.14
CA ARG A 606 4.84 -14.37 19.28
C ARG A 606 5.69 -13.57 20.28
N ASP A 607 6.12 -12.39 19.87
CA ASP A 607 7.09 -11.53 20.53
C ASP A 607 6.48 -10.15 20.87
N GLN A 608 5.21 -10.18 21.29
CA GLN A 608 4.48 -9.01 21.82
C GLN A 608 4.33 -7.88 20.80
N GLY A 609 4.18 -8.22 19.52
CA GLY A 609 3.93 -7.29 18.43
C GLY A 609 5.19 -6.81 17.72
N ALA A 610 6.38 -7.34 18.03
CA ALA A 610 7.62 -6.91 17.39
C ALA A 610 7.76 -7.46 15.96
N THR A 611 7.41 -8.73 15.73
CA THR A 611 7.36 -9.35 14.40
C THR A 611 6.04 -10.10 14.17
N TRP A 612 5.68 -10.25 12.90
CA TRP A 612 4.42 -10.83 12.46
C TRP A 612 4.62 -11.86 11.36
N GLU A 613 4.01 -13.02 11.56
CA GLU A 613 3.96 -14.10 10.56
C GLU A 613 2.54 -14.28 10.02
N PRO A 614 2.35 -14.44 8.70
CA PRO A 614 1.05 -14.81 8.13
C PRO A 614 0.60 -16.18 8.63
N VAL A 615 -0.68 -16.32 8.98
CA VAL A 615 -1.27 -17.57 9.48
C VAL A 615 -2.31 -18.12 8.51
N LEU A 616 -3.28 -17.31 8.09
CA LEU A 616 -4.39 -17.72 7.23
C LEU A 616 -4.84 -16.58 6.31
N GLU A 617 -5.25 -16.91 5.08
CA GLU A 617 -6.07 -16.00 4.27
C GLU A 617 -7.56 -16.27 4.56
N LEU A 618 -8.24 -15.28 5.17
CA LEU A 618 -9.62 -15.40 5.61
C LEU A 618 -10.62 -15.13 4.47
N GLU A 619 -10.34 -14.12 3.65
CA GLU A 619 -11.13 -13.71 2.49
C GLU A 619 -10.21 -13.21 1.36
N PRO A 620 -10.02 -13.99 0.27
CA PRO A 620 -9.16 -13.59 -0.84
C PRO A 620 -9.75 -12.45 -1.68
N THR A 621 -11.07 -12.21 -1.58
CA THR A 621 -11.76 -11.19 -2.36
C THR A 621 -11.88 -9.87 -1.59
N THR A 622 -12.72 -8.98 -2.11
CA THR A 622 -12.94 -7.62 -1.60
C THR A 622 -13.33 -7.63 -0.14
N SER A 623 -12.50 -6.99 0.66
CA SER A 623 -12.61 -6.95 2.11
C SER A 623 -11.97 -5.67 2.63
N ALA A 624 -12.50 -5.12 3.72
CA ALA A 624 -11.99 -3.86 4.28
C ALA A 624 -11.89 -3.94 5.80
N TYR A 625 -12.65 -3.13 6.53
CA TYR A 625 -12.51 -3.07 7.98
C TYR A 625 -12.83 -4.43 8.58
N SER A 626 -12.03 -4.82 9.57
CA SER A 626 -12.22 -6.05 10.33
C SER A 626 -12.07 -5.81 11.83
N SER A 627 -12.59 -6.73 12.63
CA SER A 627 -12.49 -6.74 14.09
C SER A 627 -12.38 -8.19 14.58
N LEU A 628 -11.56 -8.43 15.60
CA LEU A 628 -11.27 -9.76 16.15
C LEU A 628 -11.71 -9.84 17.61
N GLY A 629 -12.19 -11.02 18.01
CA GLY A 629 -12.48 -11.36 19.39
C GLY A 629 -12.17 -12.82 19.70
N LEU A 630 -11.87 -13.12 20.96
CA LEU A 630 -11.63 -14.48 21.44
C LEU A 630 -12.89 -15.02 22.12
N LEU A 631 -13.38 -16.17 21.66
CA LEU A 631 -14.48 -16.89 22.30
C LEU A 631 -13.99 -17.73 23.49
N PRO A 632 -14.86 -18.08 24.46
CA PRO A 632 -14.46 -18.86 25.65
C PRO A 632 -13.86 -20.24 25.34
N ASP A 633 -14.18 -20.82 24.18
CA ASP A 633 -13.65 -22.11 23.73
C ASP A 633 -12.27 -22.00 23.04
N GLY A 634 -11.68 -20.79 22.99
CA GLY A 634 -10.40 -20.52 22.33
C GLY A 634 -10.51 -20.24 20.84
N THR A 635 -11.71 -20.27 20.26
CA THR A 635 -11.94 -19.91 18.85
C THR A 635 -11.76 -18.40 18.65
N LEU A 636 -11.01 -18.00 17.62
CA LEU A 636 -11.01 -16.60 17.18
C LEU A 636 -12.24 -16.34 16.32
N LEU A 637 -12.95 -15.27 16.62
CA LEU A 637 -14.06 -14.77 15.81
C LEU A 637 -13.60 -13.50 15.11
N CYS A 638 -13.65 -13.51 13.78
CA CYS A 638 -13.35 -12.35 12.93
C CYS A 638 -14.65 -11.85 12.31
N VAL A 639 -14.91 -10.55 12.37
CA VAL A 639 -15.97 -9.90 11.58
C VAL A 639 -15.35 -8.90 10.64
N TYR A 640 -15.90 -8.80 9.42
CA TYR A 640 -15.32 -7.93 8.40
C TYR A 640 -16.36 -7.44 7.39
N GLU A 641 -16.06 -6.30 6.79
CA GLU A 641 -16.79 -5.75 5.65
C GLU A 641 -16.39 -6.47 4.36
N THR A 642 -17.36 -6.85 3.53
CA THR A 642 -17.12 -7.44 2.20
C THR A 642 -18.25 -7.12 1.21
N GLY A 643 -18.05 -7.47 -0.05
CA GLY A 643 -19.03 -7.30 -1.12
C GLY A 643 -18.48 -7.70 -2.49
N THR A 644 -19.19 -7.30 -3.54
CA THR A 644 -18.87 -7.66 -4.93
C THR A 644 -18.08 -6.56 -5.65
N GLY A 645 -17.12 -6.96 -6.49
CA GLY A 645 -16.32 -6.01 -7.26
C GLY A 645 -15.47 -5.10 -6.37
N ASP A 646 -15.54 -3.79 -6.56
CA ASP A 646 -14.82 -2.77 -5.77
C ASP A 646 -15.57 -2.35 -4.49
N ARG A 647 -16.75 -2.92 -4.23
CA ARG A 647 -17.61 -2.53 -3.10
C ARG A 647 -17.36 -3.42 -1.90
N SER A 648 -16.74 -2.86 -0.86
CA SER A 648 -16.46 -3.58 0.39
C SER A 648 -17.58 -3.49 1.44
N ARG A 649 -18.67 -2.72 1.21
CA ARG A 649 -19.68 -2.40 2.24
C ARG A 649 -21.07 -2.98 1.96
N GLU A 650 -21.14 -4.10 1.24
CA GLU A 650 -22.41 -4.75 0.90
C GLU A 650 -22.89 -5.69 2.03
N HIS A 651 -21.93 -6.34 2.69
CA HIS A 651 -22.17 -7.32 3.74
C HIS A 651 -21.19 -7.12 4.91
N VAL A 652 -21.64 -7.53 6.09
CA VAL A 652 -20.74 -7.86 7.21
C VAL A 652 -20.84 -9.35 7.45
N VAL A 653 -19.69 -10.02 7.38
CA VAL A 653 -19.56 -11.47 7.55
C VAL A 653 -18.75 -11.75 8.81
N SER A 654 -19.07 -12.86 9.48
CA SER A 654 -18.28 -13.42 10.57
C SER A 654 -17.63 -14.72 10.13
N ILE A 655 -16.39 -14.95 10.56
CA ILE A 655 -15.63 -16.19 10.40
C ILE A 655 -15.19 -16.68 11.78
N ARG A 656 -15.53 -17.91 12.11
CA ARG A 656 -14.99 -18.64 13.26
C ARG A 656 -13.73 -19.39 12.83
N ILE A 657 -12.64 -19.20 13.58
CA ILE A 657 -11.31 -19.78 13.32
C ILE A 657 -10.95 -20.64 14.55
N PRO A 658 -11.22 -21.96 14.50
CA PRO A 658 -10.91 -22.86 15.61
C PRO A 658 -9.43 -22.85 15.95
N ALA A 659 -9.10 -23.01 17.24
CA ALA A 659 -7.71 -23.01 17.72
C ALA A 659 -6.82 -24.01 16.96
N GLY A 660 -7.34 -25.18 16.59
CA GLY A 660 -6.59 -26.19 15.83
C GLY A 660 -6.20 -25.79 14.40
N LEU A 661 -6.74 -24.69 13.85
CA LEU A 661 -6.27 -24.12 12.57
C LEU A 661 -5.12 -23.11 12.74
N LEU A 662 -4.87 -22.67 13.97
CA LEU A 662 -3.83 -21.69 14.31
C LEU A 662 -2.47 -22.35 14.57
N GLU A 663 -2.45 -23.66 14.84
CA GLU A 663 -1.26 -24.52 14.81
C GLU A 663 -0.70 -24.61 13.37
#